data_AF-A0AAE1AE07-F1
#
_entry.id   AF-A0AAE1AE07-F1
#
_cell.length_a   1.000
_cell.length_b   1.000
_cell.length_c   1.000
_cell.angle_alpha   90.00
_cell.angle_beta   90.00
_cell.angle_gamma   90.00
#
_symmetry.space_group_name_H-M   'P 1'
#
loop_
_entity.id
_entity.type
_entity.pdbx_description
1 polymer ?
#
loop_
_entity_poly.entity_id
_entity_poly.type
_entity_poly.pdbx_seq_one_letter_code
_entity_poly.pdbx_strand_id
1 'polypeptide(L)'
;MGSLEDRTALTAKLKMLALTLAIVTCSSISFAETAVAADTCSAFIYPGTDDVDVKIAAIFGMHASNESSCSDQPQVNAIQIGLAMQWAVSLLNGENSTGSFLPGVKIGVDIYDDCNQDFLAARHAGSIAGQFSHRQAVQCSLSQQSNQQMVIPIAGIIGTTRSQTTTMVTRVARSTNLPVVGLAATLAELSDKSKYPGFVRTTPSDHVQAQAMLELALEFQWSYIVGIFTNDNYGQMGMERLQTLATEHRICVSTVTSLDILGQLDEKALESFVRDTLFSKVKLSNGTLGVVYFGQDEGLIRLLKLAETWSLKWLEGISNLKKIHWMVSDAVDLNTDLIDLVRQYKTRVVGVDMVTAHLPSFQAFEQEVLWSPPAWAREGRWRGALQTLARERYGCASYNTSKAPASAAGCSVSGSNIYSGYLAAAVDSVYLLANTLKTMHSELCHGQSGVCDSFMASLEDGLLTSRNLTEFDYTDLSSPHVPPEFAATGRALVPNGGDFLVRNQSCYDIQANMGDTFVTVGSYSLDGVDLLPQSDPIMPQSGCSNVCQECHDLGSKSYEFLDGDYILLGIFSVHWKAGDMAFKCGAFRKDSDSFPAMKAFVHAVGRLIQETGVKFGYLALDDCYSPLLITRMLSKILSGDLEVTCKSTRKSPRRTQEDRCY
;
A
#
# COMPACT_ATOMS: atom_id res chain seq x y z
N MET A 1 23.26 29.95 65.07
CA MET A 1 22.17 28.96 65.03
C MET A 1 21.02 29.56 64.22
N GLY A 2 20.97 29.24 62.93
CA GLY A 2 19.79 29.38 62.07
C GLY A 2 19.80 28.10 61.25
N SER A 3 18.76 27.28 61.41
CA SER A 3 18.78 25.85 61.13
C SER A 3 18.86 25.52 59.64
N LEU A 4 19.33 24.31 59.34
CA LEU A 4 19.44 23.74 57.99
C LEU A 4 18.10 23.75 57.22
N GLU A 5 16.97 23.88 57.93
CA GLU A 5 15.62 24.01 57.35
C GLU A 5 15.39 25.35 56.62
N ASP A 6 16.06 26.44 57.02
CA ASP A 6 15.92 27.73 56.32
C ASP A 6 16.58 27.70 54.93
N ARG A 7 17.63 26.89 54.75
CA ARG A 7 18.34 26.77 53.46
C ARG A 7 17.57 25.93 52.44
N THR A 8 16.84 24.91 52.89
CA THR A 8 15.94 24.11 52.03
C THR A 8 14.67 24.88 51.69
N ALA A 9 14.13 25.68 52.61
CA ALA A 9 12.99 26.57 52.31
C ALA A 9 13.36 27.68 51.32
N LEU A 10 14.57 28.26 51.42
CA LEU A 10 15.05 29.29 50.49
C LEU A 10 15.30 28.72 49.09
N THR A 11 15.86 27.52 48.98
CA THR A 11 16.09 26.86 47.68
C THR A 11 14.79 26.37 47.03
N ALA A 12 13.80 25.95 47.82
CA ALA A 12 12.45 25.64 47.32
C ALA A 12 11.73 26.90 46.82
N LYS A 13 11.82 28.03 47.55
CA LYS A 13 11.26 29.31 47.12
C LYS A 13 11.93 29.87 45.86
N LEU A 14 13.25 29.74 45.72
CA LEU A 14 13.96 30.12 44.48
C LEU A 14 13.61 29.24 43.28
N LYS A 15 13.41 27.93 43.48
CA LYS A 15 12.95 27.02 42.42
C LYS A 15 11.50 27.30 42.01
N MET A 16 10.62 27.60 42.96
CA MET A 16 9.24 28.04 42.68
C MET A 16 9.22 29.38 41.95
N LEU A 17 10.06 30.35 42.36
CA LEU A 17 10.16 31.64 41.67
C LEU A 17 10.67 31.48 40.23
N ALA A 18 11.67 30.61 40.01
CA ALA A 18 12.18 30.28 38.69
C ALA A 18 11.16 29.53 37.82
N LEU A 19 10.34 28.65 38.41
CA LEU A 19 9.27 27.96 37.71
C LEU A 19 8.12 28.91 37.35
N THR A 20 7.74 29.83 38.25
CA THR A 20 6.76 30.87 37.93
C THR A 20 7.29 31.90 36.94
N LEU A 21 8.59 32.23 36.96
CA LEU A 21 9.20 33.11 35.96
C LEU A 21 9.28 32.42 34.58
N ALA A 22 9.53 31.11 34.54
CA ALA A 22 9.49 30.32 33.31
C ALA A 22 8.06 30.14 32.76
N ILE A 23 7.05 30.02 33.62
CA ILE A 23 5.65 29.96 33.21
C ILE A 23 5.17 31.33 32.72
N VAL A 24 5.55 32.42 33.40
CA VAL A 24 5.20 33.79 33.00
C VAL A 24 5.92 34.21 31.71
N THR A 25 7.18 33.80 31.50
CA THR A 25 7.85 34.02 30.21
C THR A 25 7.30 33.12 29.11
N CYS A 26 6.79 31.93 29.41
CA CYS A 26 6.11 31.08 28.41
C CYS A 26 4.76 31.68 27.98
N SER A 27 4.05 32.40 28.86
CA SER A 27 2.86 33.18 28.51
C SER A 27 3.13 34.60 27.97
N SER A 28 4.41 35.02 27.91
CA SER A 28 4.84 36.33 27.39
C SER A 28 5.82 36.22 26.22
N ILE A 29 6.03 35.03 25.66
CA ILE A 29 6.48 34.94 24.28
C ILE A 29 5.32 35.47 23.47
N SER A 30 5.33 36.79 23.24
CA SER A 30 4.78 37.34 22.03
C SER A 30 5.33 36.46 20.91
N PHE A 31 4.48 35.59 20.37
CA PHE A 31 4.65 35.16 19.01
C PHE A 31 4.77 36.47 18.24
N ALA A 32 6.00 36.83 17.90
CA ALA A 32 6.21 37.69 16.77
C ALA A 32 5.55 36.91 15.63
N GLU A 33 4.32 37.30 15.30
CA GLU A 33 3.69 37.05 14.00
C GLU A 33 4.59 37.73 12.97
N THR A 34 5.79 37.18 12.80
CA THR A 34 6.55 37.37 11.59
C THR A 34 5.79 36.61 10.52
N ALA A 35 5.62 37.25 9.38
CA ALA A 35 4.93 36.76 8.19
C ALA A 35 5.61 35.52 7.56
N VAL A 36 5.83 34.46 8.35
CA VAL A 36 6.50 33.20 7.97
C VAL A 36 5.48 32.09 7.70
N ALA A 37 4.22 32.27 8.08
CA ALA A 37 3.16 31.28 7.85
C ALA A 37 2.71 31.18 6.37
N ALA A 38 2.81 32.26 5.60
CA ALA A 38 2.39 32.27 4.19
C ALA A 38 3.48 31.77 3.23
N ASP A 39 4.75 32.14 3.46
CA ASP A 39 5.87 31.79 2.56
C ASP A 39 6.37 30.34 2.72
N THR A 40 6.00 29.63 3.79
CA THR A 40 6.38 28.21 3.98
C THR A 40 5.34 27.22 3.43
N CYS A 41 4.09 27.65 3.21
CA CYS A 41 3.05 26.81 2.59
C CYS A 41 3.20 26.73 1.06
N SER A 42 3.58 27.83 0.40
CA SER A 42 3.84 27.89 -1.05
C SER A 42 5.10 27.11 -1.45
N ALA A 43 6.01 26.90 -0.51
CA ALA A 43 7.29 26.25 -0.73
C ALA A 43 7.18 24.77 -1.14
N PHE A 44 6.01 24.13 -1.13
CA PHE A 44 5.83 22.72 -1.53
C PHE A 44 4.73 22.52 -2.56
N ILE A 45 4.31 23.59 -3.25
CA ILE A 45 3.18 23.54 -4.18
C ILE A 45 3.69 23.75 -5.61
N TYR A 46 3.21 22.90 -6.51
CA TYR A 46 3.30 23.01 -7.95
C TYR A 46 1.94 23.51 -8.45
N PRO A 47 1.76 24.82 -8.61
CA PRO A 47 0.47 25.39 -8.96
C PRO A 47 0.06 25.00 -10.38
N GLY A 48 -1.24 24.85 -10.58
CA GLY A 48 -1.82 24.70 -11.92
C GLY A 48 -2.04 26.03 -12.62
N THR A 49 -2.98 26.02 -13.57
CA THR A 49 -3.40 27.23 -14.28
C THR A 49 -4.09 28.20 -13.32
N ASP A 50 -3.69 29.48 -13.36
CA ASP A 50 -4.36 30.58 -12.66
C ASP A 50 -5.72 30.92 -13.32
N ASP A 51 -6.60 31.65 -12.62
CA ASP A 51 -7.95 32.02 -13.12
C ASP A 51 -8.86 30.79 -13.34
N VAL A 52 -9.14 30.07 -12.26
CA VAL A 52 -10.01 28.87 -12.23
C VAL A 52 -11.12 29.03 -11.20
N ASP A 53 -12.26 28.38 -11.44
CA ASP A 53 -13.46 28.44 -10.59
C ASP A 53 -13.45 27.35 -9.51
N VAL A 54 -12.86 26.18 -9.80
CA VAL A 54 -12.77 25.04 -8.89
C VAL A 54 -11.39 24.39 -9.01
N LYS A 55 -10.80 23.98 -7.89
CA LYS A 55 -9.50 23.29 -7.85
C LYS A 55 -9.64 21.82 -7.47
N ILE A 56 -8.78 20.99 -8.03
CA ILE A 56 -8.47 19.65 -7.53
C ILE A 56 -7.13 19.77 -6.80
N ALA A 57 -7.05 19.31 -5.56
CA ALA A 57 -5.78 19.18 -4.87
C ALA A 57 -5.18 17.82 -5.19
N ALA A 58 -3.90 17.75 -5.53
CA ALA A 58 -3.20 16.48 -5.66
C ALA A 58 -2.08 16.43 -4.62
N ILE A 59 -1.95 15.35 -3.84
CA ILE A 59 -0.88 15.21 -2.83
C ILE A 59 -0.06 13.98 -3.19
N PHE A 60 1.21 14.15 -3.56
CA PHE A 60 2.12 13.03 -3.79
C PHE A 60 3.58 13.48 -3.83
N GLY A 61 4.50 12.54 -3.70
CA GLY A 61 5.93 12.81 -3.59
C GLY A 61 6.54 13.18 -4.93
N MET A 62 6.60 14.48 -5.24
CA MET A 62 7.38 14.98 -6.37
C MET A 62 8.87 14.72 -6.14
N HIS A 63 9.31 14.76 -4.88
CA HIS A 63 10.67 14.43 -4.44
C HIS A 63 10.71 13.14 -3.63
N ALA A 64 11.88 12.51 -3.56
CA ALA A 64 12.14 11.41 -2.64
C ALA A 64 12.37 11.93 -1.21
N SER A 65 12.30 11.02 -0.24
CA SER A 65 12.54 11.36 1.19
C SER A 65 14.02 11.22 1.53
N ASN A 66 14.60 12.27 2.12
CA ASN A 66 15.94 12.29 2.73
C ASN A 66 15.80 12.49 4.24
N GLU A 67 15.50 11.43 4.98
CA GLU A 67 15.27 11.41 6.45
C GLU A 67 14.21 12.41 6.96
N SER A 68 14.55 13.70 6.99
CA SER A 68 13.71 14.83 7.45
C SER A 68 13.51 15.93 6.41
N SER A 69 14.06 15.78 5.21
CA SER A 69 13.94 16.73 4.10
C SER A 69 13.60 16.04 2.78
N CYS A 70 13.25 16.82 1.77
CA CYS A 70 13.04 16.33 0.41
C CYS A 70 14.38 16.16 -0.31
N SER A 71 14.43 15.29 -1.31
CA SER A 71 15.56 15.26 -2.25
C SER A 71 15.72 16.60 -2.99
N ASP A 72 16.92 16.86 -3.51
CA ASP A 72 17.20 18.11 -4.24
C ASP A 72 16.56 18.17 -5.62
N GLN A 73 16.27 17.02 -6.21
CA GLN A 73 15.70 16.89 -7.55
C GLN A 73 14.36 16.16 -7.52
N PRO A 74 13.35 16.66 -8.25
CA PRO A 74 12.09 15.96 -8.41
C PRO A 74 12.28 14.69 -9.26
N GLN A 75 11.44 13.70 -9.04
CA GLN A 75 11.47 12.43 -9.74
C GLN A 75 10.76 12.57 -11.09
N VAL A 76 11.38 12.09 -12.18
CA VAL A 76 10.77 12.14 -13.53
C VAL A 76 9.38 11.53 -13.53
N ASN A 77 9.19 10.34 -12.97
CA ASN A 77 7.88 9.67 -12.92
C ASN A 77 6.80 10.53 -12.23
N ALA A 78 7.14 11.22 -11.14
CA ALA A 78 6.22 12.10 -10.44
C ALA A 78 5.89 13.36 -11.24
N ILE A 79 6.88 13.93 -11.94
CA ILE A 79 6.66 15.05 -12.88
C ILE A 79 5.67 14.65 -13.96
N GLN A 80 5.81 13.45 -14.53
CA GLN A 80 4.89 12.95 -15.55
C GLN A 80 3.47 12.79 -15.03
N ILE A 81 3.28 12.26 -13.81
CA ILE A 81 1.96 12.16 -13.17
C ILE A 81 1.34 13.56 -13.03
N GLY A 82 2.12 14.53 -12.53
CA GLY A 82 1.65 15.91 -12.41
C GLY A 82 1.26 16.53 -13.76
N LEU A 83 2.09 16.35 -14.80
CA LEU A 83 1.78 16.82 -16.14
C LEU A 83 0.56 16.12 -16.74
N ALA A 84 0.36 14.83 -16.46
CA ALA A 84 -0.82 14.10 -16.93
C ALA A 84 -2.12 14.61 -16.30
N MET A 85 -2.07 15.04 -15.04
CA MET A 85 -3.21 15.73 -14.41
C MET A 85 -3.46 17.10 -15.06
N GLN A 86 -2.41 17.89 -15.30
CA GLN A 86 -2.54 19.18 -16.01
C GLN A 86 -3.08 19.00 -17.44
N TRP A 87 -2.66 17.92 -18.12
CA TRP A 87 -3.17 17.53 -19.44
C TRP A 87 -4.65 17.16 -19.39
N ALA A 88 -5.07 16.30 -18.46
CA ALA A 88 -6.47 15.94 -18.30
C ALA A 88 -7.35 17.16 -18.04
N VAL A 89 -6.89 18.08 -17.16
CA VAL A 89 -7.56 19.35 -16.89
C VAL A 89 -7.60 20.27 -18.12
N SER A 90 -6.54 20.32 -18.93
CA SER A 90 -6.52 21.16 -20.13
C SER A 90 -7.50 20.68 -21.21
N LEU A 91 -7.62 19.36 -21.39
CA LEU A 91 -8.63 18.75 -22.25
C LEU A 91 -10.05 19.11 -21.77
N LEU A 92 -10.32 18.95 -20.47
CA LEU A 92 -11.62 19.29 -19.88
C LEU A 92 -11.95 20.78 -20.03
N ASN A 93 -10.99 21.68 -19.77
CA ASN A 93 -11.22 23.13 -19.86
C ASN A 93 -11.44 23.61 -21.30
N GLY A 94 -10.78 23.01 -22.30
CA GLY A 94 -11.04 23.29 -23.70
C GLY A 94 -12.51 23.05 -24.05
N GLU A 95 -13.09 22.01 -23.48
CA GLU A 95 -14.47 21.59 -23.71
C GLU A 95 -15.48 22.37 -22.87
N ASN A 96 -15.14 22.68 -21.62
CA ASN A 96 -15.95 23.57 -20.79
C ASN A 96 -16.14 24.94 -21.43
N SER A 97 -15.16 25.42 -22.20
CA SER A 97 -15.25 26.67 -22.94
C SER A 97 -16.28 26.65 -24.09
N THR A 98 -16.56 25.49 -24.67
CA THR A 98 -17.58 25.31 -25.73
C THR A 98 -18.95 24.95 -25.16
N GLY A 99 -19.04 24.65 -23.86
CA GLY A 99 -20.29 24.29 -23.18
C GLY A 99 -20.63 22.80 -23.26
N SER A 100 -19.70 21.94 -23.65
CA SER A 100 -19.97 20.54 -24.01
C SER A 100 -19.86 19.55 -22.83
N PHE A 101 -19.06 19.85 -21.80
CA PHE A 101 -18.87 18.98 -20.62
C PHE A 101 -19.39 19.61 -19.32
N LEU A 102 -18.71 20.64 -18.80
CA LEU A 102 -19.09 21.43 -17.61
C LEU A 102 -19.17 22.90 -18.03
N PRO A 103 -20.33 23.38 -18.52
CA PRO A 103 -20.40 24.61 -19.30
C PRO A 103 -19.84 25.83 -18.56
N GLY A 104 -18.84 26.48 -19.14
CA GLY A 104 -18.26 27.74 -18.65
C GLY A 104 -17.48 27.66 -17.33
N VAL A 105 -17.29 26.47 -16.74
CA VAL A 105 -16.55 26.29 -15.49
C VAL A 105 -15.10 25.91 -15.77
N LYS A 106 -14.15 26.62 -15.18
CA LYS A 106 -12.72 26.32 -15.28
C LYS A 106 -12.23 25.51 -14.08
N ILE A 107 -11.62 24.36 -14.37
CA ILE A 107 -11.03 23.47 -13.37
C ILE A 107 -9.52 23.72 -13.32
N GLY A 108 -8.93 23.76 -12.13
CA GLY A 108 -7.49 23.77 -11.91
C GLY A 108 -7.03 22.55 -11.14
N VAL A 109 -5.73 22.25 -11.18
CA VAL A 109 -5.12 21.25 -10.30
C VAL A 109 -3.84 21.79 -9.68
N ASP A 110 -3.76 21.77 -8.35
CA ASP A 110 -2.58 22.16 -7.58
C ASP A 110 -1.97 20.90 -6.96
N ILE A 111 -0.67 20.70 -7.17
CA ILE A 111 0.04 19.53 -6.66
C ILE A 111 0.86 19.93 -5.42
N TYR A 112 0.65 19.23 -4.32
CA TYR A 112 1.28 19.39 -3.03
C TYR A 112 2.31 18.28 -2.85
N ASP A 113 3.57 18.68 -2.79
CA ASP A 113 4.69 17.76 -2.67
C ASP A 113 4.85 17.29 -1.23
N ASP A 114 4.50 16.02 -0.98
CA ASP A 114 4.65 15.40 0.33
C ASP A 114 6.05 14.80 0.54
N CYS A 115 6.91 14.82 -0.48
CA CYS A 115 8.25 14.21 -0.47
C CYS A 115 8.28 12.77 0.04
N ASN A 116 7.18 12.03 -0.15
CA ASN A 116 6.94 10.70 0.40
C ASN A 116 6.99 10.61 1.94
N GLN A 117 6.70 11.71 2.65
CA GLN A 117 6.74 11.81 4.12
C GLN A 117 5.35 12.00 4.73
N ASP A 118 5.05 11.17 5.73
CA ASP A 118 3.73 11.10 6.40
C ASP A 118 3.30 12.44 7.01
N PHE A 119 4.22 13.18 7.63
CA PHE A 119 3.88 14.46 8.26
C PHE A 119 3.61 15.57 7.24
N LEU A 120 4.30 15.59 6.10
CA LEU A 120 4.07 16.56 5.04
C LEU A 120 2.72 16.30 4.38
N ALA A 121 2.41 15.03 4.09
CA ALA A 121 1.11 14.62 3.57
C ALA A 121 -0.04 15.05 4.50
N ALA A 122 0.09 14.77 5.81
CA ALA A 122 -0.88 15.18 6.82
C ALA A 122 -1.01 16.71 6.92
N ARG A 123 0.11 17.45 6.83
CA ARG A 123 0.12 18.92 6.85
C ARG A 123 -0.61 19.50 5.65
N HIS A 124 -0.34 18.99 4.45
CA HIS A 124 -1.01 19.44 3.21
C HIS A 124 -2.50 19.16 3.26
N ALA A 125 -2.90 17.95 3.65
CA ALA A 125 -4.30 17.60 3.86
C ALA A 125 -4.98 18.49 4.91
N GLY A 126 -4.28 18.83 5.99
CA GLY A 126 -4.76 19.73 7.04
C GLY A 126 -4.96 21.16 6.54
N SER A 127 -4.04 21.66 5.72
CA SER A 127 -4.15 22.97 5.07
C SER A 127 -5.37 23.04 4.14
N ILE A 128 -5.57 22.00 3.33
CA ILE A 128 -6.73 21.86 2.43
C ILE A 128 -8.03 21.78 3.25
N ALA A 129 -8.08 20.91 4.25
CA ALA A 129 -9.25 20.76 5.14
C ALA A 129 -9.58 22.07 5.90
N GLY A 130 -8.55 22.84 6.29
CA GLY A 130 -8.70 24.15 6.94
C GLY A 130 -9.52 25.15 6.12
N GLN A 131 -9.47 25.06 4.78
CA GLN A 131 -10.24 25.94 3.90
C GLN A 131 -11.77 25.73 4.03
N PHE A 132 -12.21 24.50 4.31
CA PHE A 132 -13.62 24.17 4.56
C PHE A 132 -14.08 24.61 5.96
N SER A 133 -13.15 24.70 6.91
CA SER A 133 -13.43 25.07 8.30
C SER A 133 -13.61 26.57 8.51
N HIS A 134 -13.32 27.42 7.52
CA HIS A 134 -13.49 28.87 7.61
C HIS A 134 -14.95 29.32 7.81
N ARG A 135 -15.95 28.43 7.68
CA ARG A 135 -17.33 28.68 8.13
C ARG A 135 -17.54 28.55 9.66
N GLN A 136 -16.69 27.83 10.40
CA GLN A 136 -16.80 27.76 11.88
C GLN A 136 -15.89 28.76 12.61
N ALA A 137 -14.86 29.31 11.95
CA ALA A 137 -13.93 30.26 12.54
C ALA A 137 -14.32 31.75 12.35
N VAL A 138 -15.58 32.06 12.00
CA VAL A 138 -16.12 33.42 12.13
C VAL A 138 -16.48 33.69 13.59
N GLN A 139 -15.49 33.60 14.48
CA GLN A 139 -15.54 34.19 15.82
C GLN A 139 -14.16 34.39 16.46
N CYS A 140 -13.13 34.69 15.67
CA CYS A 140 -11.93 35.39 16.16
C CYS A 140 -11.54 36.47 15.15
N SER A 141 -12.34 37.54 15.07
CA SER A 141 -11.97 38.75 14.34
C SER A 141 -11.01 39.58 15.20
N LEU A 142 -9.75 39.67 14.78
CA LEU A 142 -8.94 40.87 15.03
C LEU A 142 -8.69 41.55 13.68
N SER A 143 -9.50 42.59 13.46
CA SER A 143 -9.28 43.73 12.57
C SER A 143 -8.17 43.62 11.52
N GLN A 144 -8.48 43.17 10.31
CA GLN A 144 -7.94 43.76 9.08
C GLN A 144 -8.99 43.73 7.96
N GLN A 145 -9.50 44.91 7.59
CA GLN A 145 -10.11 45.13 6.29
C GLN A 145 -8.97 45.17 5.25
N SER A 146 -8.75 44.06 4.56
CA SER A 146 -8.09 44.06 3.25
C SER A 146 -8.59 42.85 2.47
N ASN A 147 -9.28 43.10 1.35
CA ASN A 147 -9.76 42.16 0.34
C ASN A 147 -10.08 40.74 0.83
N GLN A 148 -11.38 40.44 0.95
CA GLN A 148 -11.85 39.04 0.94
C GLN A 148 -11.32 38.36 -0.33
N GLN A 149 -10.17 37.71 -0.22
CA GLN A 149 -9.60 36.90 -1.28
C GLN A 149 -10.54 35.70 -1.38
N MET A 150 -11.35 35.64 -2.44
CA MET A 150 -12.20 34.49 -2.70
C MET A 150 -11.33 33.24 -2.72
N VAL A 151 -11.54 32.35 -1.74
CA VAL A 151 -10.87 31.06 -1.68
C VAL A 151 -11.53 30.18 -2.75
N ILE A 152 -10.75 29.74 -3.73
CA ILE A 152 -11.25 28.86 -4.78
C ILE A 152 -11.57 27.49 -4.14
N PRO A 153 -12.79 26.95 -4.27
CA PRO A 153 -13.17 25.70 -3.63
C PRO A 153 -12.36 24.52 -4.18
N ILE A 154 -12.08 23.56 -3.30
CA ILE A 154 -11.39 22.32 -3.64
C ILE A 154 -12.44 21.21 -3.81
N ALA A 155 -12.49 20.57 -4.97
CA ALA A 155 -13.42 19.48 -5.24
C ALA A 155 -13.03 18.19 -4.48
N GLY A 156 -11.74 17.93 -4.34
CA GLY A 156 -11.27 16.70 -3.73
C GLY A 156 -9.76 16.64 -3.72
N ILE A 157 -9.25 15.59 -3.07
CA ILE A 157 -7.82 15.27 -3.06
C ILE A 157 -7.57 14.07 -3.96
N ILE A 158 -6.64 14.16 -4.91
CA ILE A 158 -6.05 13.01 -5.60
C ILE A 158 -4.73 12.67 -4.93
N GLY A 159 -4.48 11.40 -4.61
CA GLY A 159 -3.25 10.98 -3.97
C GLY A 159 -3.46 10.00 -2.82
N THR A 160 -2.40 9.44 -2.27
CA THR A 160 -0.98 9.73 -2.54
C THR A 160 -0.29 8.60 -3.29
N THR A 161 1.04 8.68 -3.43
CA THR A 161 1.89 7.62 -4.00
C THR A 161 2.17 6.48 -3.03
N ARG A 162 2.11 6.71 -1.71
CA ARG A 162 2.36 5.70 -0.67
C ARG A 162 1.13 5.40 0.15
N SER A 163 0.87 4.12 0.40
CA SER A 163 -0.23 3.68 1.25
C SER A 163 -0.25 4.31 2.65
N GLN A 164 0.92 4.53 3.25
CA GLN A 164 1.04 5.20 4.56
C GLN A 164 0.63 6.67 4.49
N THR A 165 1.13 7.42 3.50
CA THR A 165 0.78 8.85 3.35
C THR A 165 -0.70 9.01 2.95
N THR A 166 -1.25 8.10 2.13
CA THR A 166 -2.69 8.08 1.79
C THR A 166 -3.56 7.86 3.02
N THR A 167 -3.16 6.95 3.91
CA THR A 167 -3.86 6.72 5.19
C THR A 167 -3.92 8.00 6.02
N MET A 168 -2.82 8.76 6.10
CA MET A 168 -2.77 10.03 6.82
C MET A 168 -3.67 11.09 6.19
N VAL A 169 -3.57 11.29 4.87
CA VAL A 169 -4.40 12.24 4.12
C VAL A 169 -5.88 11.94 4.30
N THR A 170 -6.27 10.67 4.15
CA THR A 170 -7.67 10.24 4.26
C THR A 170 -8.24 10.45 5.66
N ARG A 171 -7.44 10.19 6.70
CA ARG A 171 -7.86 10.44 8.10
C ARG A 171 -8.12 11.92 8.37
N VAL A 172 -7.32 12.80 7.80
CA VAL A 172 -7.52 14.26 7.92
C VAL A 172 -8.74 14.71 7.11
N ALA A 173 -8.84 14.29 5.84
CA ALA A 173 -9.94 14.61 4.94
C ALA A 173 -11.31 14.14 5.46
N ARG A 174 -11.34 13.05 6.23
CA ARG A 174 -12.57 12.54 6.89
C ARG A 174 -13.26 13.58 7.76
N SER A 175 -12.52 14.51 8.39
CA SER A 175 -13.10 15.54 9.25
C SER A 175 -13.90 16.61 8.50
N THR A 176 -13.67 16.74 7.19
CA THR A 176 -14.25 17.79 6.32
C THR A 176 -15.09 17.22 5.19
N ASN A 177 -15.36 15.91 5.21
CA ASN A 177 -16.10 15.22 4.15
C ASN A 177 -15.52 15.51 2.76
N LEU A 178 -14.20 15.66 2.64
CA LEU A 178 -13.55 15.83 1.35
C LEU A 178 -13.24 14.45 0.75
N PRO A 179 -13.63 14.16 -0.51
CA PRO A 179 -13.31 12.89 -1.12
C PRO A 179 -11.80 12.81 -1.40
N VAL A 180 -11.25 11.62 -1.23
CA VAL A 180 -9.85 11.31 -1.54
C VAL A 180 -9.82 10.20 -2.59
N VAL A 181 -9.29 10.49 -3.77
CA VAL A 181 -9.08 9.51 -4.86
C VAL A 181 -7.63 9.06 -4.82
N GLY A 182 -7.38 7.84 -4.35
CA GLY A 182 -6.07 7.20 -4.29
C GLY A 182 -5.45 7.04 -5.68
N LEU A 183 -4.19 7.46 -5.78
CA LEU A 183 -3.42 7.47 -7.01
C LEU A 183 -2.60 6.17 -7.20
N ALA A 184 -1.83 5.76 -6.19
CA ALA A 184 -0.98 4.56 -6.26
C ALA A 184 -1.08 3.67 -5.02
N ALA A 185 -1.80 4.09 -3.98
CA ALA A 185 -1.93 3.32 -2.75
C ALA A 185 -2.82 2.09 -2.91
N THR A 186 -2.21 0.91 -2.88
CA THR A 186 -2.88 -0.39 -3.08
C THR A 186 -3.32 -1.07 -1.78
N LEU A 187 -2.98 -0.50 -0.62
CA LEU A 187 -3.27 -1.10 0.70
C LEU A 187 -4.74 -1.49 0.84
N ALA A 188 -4.97 -2.75 1.20
CA ALA A 188 -6.30 -3.33 1.30
C ALA A 188 -7.22 -2.63 2.31
N GLU A 189 -6.67 -2.19 3.46
CA GLU A 189 -7.44 -1.54 4.52
C GLU A 189 -8.15 -0.25 4.05
N LEU A 190 -7.58 0.45 3.05
CA LEU A 190 -8.16 1.69 2.52
C LEU A 190 -9.53 1.48 1.86
N SER A 191 -9.86 0.24 1.47
CA SER A 191 -11.16 -0.13 0.90
C SER A 191 -12.28 -0.19 1.96
N ASP A 192 -11.96 -0.24 3.25
CA ASP A 192 -12.95 -0.30 4.33
C ASP A 192 -13.69 1.04 4.49
N LYS A 193 -14.89 1.13 3.92
CA LYS A 193 -15.75 2.33 3.98
C LYS A 193 -16.22 2.71 5.38
N SER A 194 -16.18 1.79 6.34
CA SER A 194 -16.47 2.14 7.73
C SER A 194 -15.35 2.99 8.36
N LYS A 195 -14.11 2.78 7.91
CA LYS A 195 -12.92 3.54 8.34
C LYS A 195 -12.67 4.75 7.45
N TYR A 196 -12.83 4.59 6.14
CA TYR A 196 -12.47 5.55 5.10
C TYR A 196 -13.65 5.84 4.16
N PRO A 197 -14.73 6.48 4.66
CA PRO A 197 -15.98 6.66 3.90
C PRO A 197 -15.82 7.49 2.62
N GLY A 198 -14.94 8.51 2.63
CA GLY A 198 -14.68 9.37 1.46
C GLY A 198 -13.49 8.95 0.61
N PHE A 199 -12.82 7.85 0.94
CA PHE A 199 -11.73 7.35 0.09
C PHE A 199 -12.29 6.53 -1.06
N VAL A 200 -11.74 6.66 -2.25
CA VAL A 200 -11.85 5.71 -3.36
C VAL A 200 -10.49 5.65 -4.06
N ARG A 201 -10.27 4.78 -5.03
CA ARG A 201 -9.04 4.81 -5.85
C ARG A 201 -9.29 4.27 -7.24
N THR A 202 -8.45 4.65 -8.19
CA THR A 202 -8.46 4.17 -9.59
C THR A 202 -7.41 3.09 -9.84
N THR A 203 -6.70 2.66 -8.80
CA THR A 203 -5.81 1.50 -8.80
C THR A 203 -6.44 0.32 -8.08
N PRO A 204 -6.14 -0.92 -8.50
CA PRO A 204 -6.62 -2.12 -7.81
C PRO A 204 -6.00 -2.27 -6.40
N SER A 205 -6.76 -2.90 -5.50
CA SER A 205 -6.26 -3.31 -4.18
C SER A 205 -5.21 -4.41 -4.29
N ASP A 206 -4.31 -4.49 -3.30
CA ASP A 206 -3.50 -5.69 -3.02
C ASP A 206 -4.36 -6.95 -2.84
N HIS A 207 -5.63 -6.82 -2.47
CA HIS A 207 -6.57 -7.95 -2.48
C HIS A 207 -6.84 -8.51 -3.88
N VAL A 208 -6.92 -7.64 -4.89
CA VAL A 208 -7.08 -8.02 -6.30
C VAL A 208 -5.77 -8.61 -6.81
N GLN A 209 -4.61 -8.07 -6.42
CA GLN A 209 -3.32 -8.67 -6.76
C GLN A 209 -3.13 -10.06 -6.13
N ALA A 210 -3.46 -10.22 -4.85
CA ALA A 210 -3.41 -11.52 -4.18
C ALA A 210 -4.34 -12.54 -4.83
N GLN A 211 -5.50 -12.10 -5.36
CA GLN A 211 -6.39 -12.93 -6.17
C GLN A 211 -5.74 -13.32 -7.50
N ALA A 212 -5.13 -12.37 -8.22
CA ALA A 212 -4.41 -12.65 -9.47
C ALA A 212 -3.27 -13.66 -9.26
N MET A 213 -2.50 -13.49 -8.17
CA MET A 213 -1.41 -14.40 -7.81
C MET A 213 -1.92 -15.80 -7.41
N LEU A 214 -3.07 -15.88 -6.72
CA LEU A 214 -3.74 -17.15 -6.43
C LEU A 214 -4.14 -17.86 -7.73
N GLU A 215 -4.83 -17.16 -8.63
CA GLU A 215 -5.31 -17.75 -9.88
C GLU A 215 -4.15 -18.17 -10.77
N LEU A 216 -3.07 -17.40 -10.82
CA LEU A 216 -1.83 -17.82 -11.46
C LEU A 216 -1.25 -19.10 -10.85
N ALA A 217 -1.26 -19.22 -9.52
CA ALA A 217 -0.81 -20.43 -8.86
C ALA A 217 -1.67 -21.63 -9.25
N LEU A 218 -2.99 -21.45 -9.41
CA LEU A 218 -3.91 -22.49 -9.89
C LEU A 218 -3.63 -22.86 -11.36
N GLU A 219 -3.41 -21.88 -12.23
CA GLU A 219 -3.04 -22.10 -13.65
C GLU A 219 -1.72 -22.86 -13.78
N PHE A 220 -0.73 -22.55 -12.94
CA PHE A 220 0.54 -23.29 -12.87
C PHE A 220 0.43 -24.62 -12.13
N GLN A 221 -0.76 -25.00 -11.66
CA GLN A 221 -1.05 -26.21 -10.90
C GLN A 221 -0.18 -26.33 -9.64
N TRP A 222 0.04 -25.19 -8.98
CA TRP A 222 0.72 -25.13 -7.69
C TRP A 222 -0.25 -25.55 -6.59
N SER A 223 0.13 -26.61 -5.87
CA SER A 223 -0.59 -27.11 -4.69
C SER A 223 0.19 -26.91 -3.40
N TYR A 224 1.45 -26.48 -3.49
CA TYR A 224 2.33 -26.24 -2.35
C TYR A 224 3.19 -25.00 -2.58
N ILE A 225 3.16 -24.04 -1.66
CA ILE A 225 3.89 -22.78 -1.76
C ILE A 225 4.56 -22.38 -0.43
N VAL A 226 5.54 -21.48 -0.55
CA VAL A 226 6.13 -20.71 0.55
C VAL A 226 5.79 -19.24 0.35
N GLY A 227 5.33 -18.56 1.40
CA GLY A 227 5.09 -17.13 1.39
C GLY A 227 6.22 -16.36 2.07
N ILE A 228 6.76 -15.36 1.39
CA ILE A 228 7.74 -14.42 1.94
C ILE A 228 7.20 -13.01 1.73
N PHE A 229 7.31 -12.14 2.74
CA PHE A 229 6.82 -10.76 2.61
C PHE A 229 7.72 -9.77 3.34
N THR A 230 7.73 -8.49 2.95
CA THR A 230 8.44 -7.46 3.72
C THR A 230 7.71 -7.13 5.02
N ASN A 231 8.45 -6.85 6.09
CA ASN A 231 7.87 -6.51 7.40
C ASN A 231 7.27 -5.08 7.44
N ASP A 232 6.34 -4.82 6.54
CA ASP A 232 5.57 -3.60 6.43
C ASP A 232 4.10 -3.94 6.12
N ASN A 233 3.23 -2.94 6.21
CA ASN A 233 1.79 -3.12 6.00
C ASN A 233 1.43 -3.66 4.62
N TYR A 234 2.19 -3.31 3.57
CA TYR A 234 1.92 -3.79 2.21
C TYR A 234 2.22 -5.28 2.11
N GLY A 235 3.44 -5.68 2.51
CA GLY A 235 3.85 -7.08 2.49
C GLY A 235 2.95 -7.96 3.36
N GLN A 236 2.63 -7.48 4.57
CA GLN A 236 1.80 -8.23 5.52
C GLN A 236 0.38 -8.45 5.00
N MET A 237 -0.33 -7.39 4.59
CA MET A 237 -1.73 -7.51 4.19
C MET A 237 -1.88 -8.30 2.88
N GLY A 238 -0.99 -8.11 1.92
CA GLY A 238 -0.97 -8.87 0.67
C GLY A 238 -0.81 -10.37 0.93
N MET A 239 0.18 -10.73 1.75
CA MET A 239 0.46 -12.13 2.10
C MET A 239 -0.63 -12.77 2.96
N GLU A 240 -1.22 -12.05 3.91
CA GLU A 240 -2.35 -12.53 4.72
C GLU A 240 -3.57 -12.85 3.83
N ARG A 241 -3.86 -11.98 2.85
CA ARG A 241 -4.94 -12.23 1.89
C ARG A 241 -4.65 -13.45 1.02
N LEU A 242 -3.45 -13.53 0.45
CA LEU A 242 -3.04 -14.67 -0.37
C LEU A 242 -3.11 -15.98 0.42
N GLN A 243 -2.66 -15.99 1.68
CA GLN A 243 -2.72 -17.18 2.52
C GLN A 243 -4.16 -17.65 2.75
N THR A 244 -5.07 -16.71 2.98
CA THR A 244 -6.50 -17.00 3.15
C THR A 244 -7.08 -17.63 1.88
N LEU A 245 -6.86 -16.98 0.73
CA LEU A 245 -7.27 -17.43 -0.59
C LEU A 245 -6.70 -18.81 -0.95
N ALA A 246 -5.41 -19.02 -0.70
CA ALA A 246 -4.73 -20.30 -0.93
C ALA A 246 -5.36 -21.41 -0.10
N THR A 247 -5.69 -21.15 1.17
CA THR A 247 -6.34 -22.12 2.06
C THR A 247 -7.72 -22.51 1.54
N GLU A 248 -8.53 -21.54 1.11
CA GLU A 248 -9.86 -21.77 0.52
C GLU A 248 -9.79 -22.64 -0.75
N HIS A 249 -8.73 -22.48 -1.53
CA HIS A 249 -8.49 -23.22 -2.78
C HIS A 249 -7.62 -24.48 -2.60
N ARG A 250 -7.40 -24.92 -1.35
CA ARG A 250 -6.62 -26.12 -1.01
C ARG A 250 -5.16 -26.10 -1.50
N ILE A 251 -4.57 -24.92 -1.63
CA ILE A 251 -3.13 -24.72 -1.82
C ILE A 251 -2.46 -24.64 -0.44
N CYS A 252 -1.38 -25.38 -0.27
CA CYS A 252 -0.76 -25.57 1.02
C CYS A 252 0.39 -24.58 1.23
N VAL A 253 0.17 -23.62 2.13
CA VAL A 253 1.15 -22.58 2.45
C VAL A 253 2.00 -23.04 3.62
N SER A 254 3.11 -23.68 3.31
CA SER A 254 3.97 -24.36 4.28
C SER A 254 4.57 -23.46 5.36
N THR A 255 4.99 -22.28 4.95
CA THR A 255 5.62 -21.27 5.80
C THR A 255 5.26 -19.91 5.23
N VAL A 256 4.95 -18.96 6.12
CA VAL A 256 4.78 -17.54 5.82
C VAL A 256 5.73 -16.80 6.74
N THR A 257 6.73 -16.13 6.16
CA THR A 257 7.77 -15.46 6.93
C THR A 257 8.04 -14.05 6.42
N SER A 258 8.24 -13.13 7.35
CA SER A 258 8.66 -11.76 7.04
C SER A 258 10.16 -11.68 6.77
N LEU A 259 10.54 -10.89 5.77
CA LEU A 259 11.88 -10.41 5.50
C LEU A 259 11.99 -8.99 6.06
N ASP A 260 12.78 -8.81 7.10
CA ASP A 260 13.07 -7.48 7.63
C ASP A 260 14.20 -6.83 6.82
N ILE A 261 13.84 -5.95 5.88
CA ILE A 261 14.81 -5.26 5.02
C ILE A 261 15.53 -4.15 5.81
N LEU A 262 14.89 -3.57 6.83
CA LEU A 262 15.38 -2.41 7.58
C LEU A 262 16.26 -2.82 8.76
N GLY A 263 16.12 -4.04 9.26
CA GLY A 263 17.07 -4.63 10.19
C GLY A 263 18.41 -4.93 9.51
N GLN A 264 19.51 -4.57 10.15
CA GLN A 264 20.78 -5.28 9.95
C GLN A 264 20.57 -6.74 10.41
N LEU A 265 19.95 -7.56 9.57
CA LEU A 265 19.88 -8.99 9.83
C LEU A 265 21.32 -9.50 9.89
N ASP A 266 21.69 -10.04 11.05
CA ASP A 266 22.92 -10.83 11.21
C ASP A 266 22.94 -11.87 10.09
N GLU A 267 24.05 -11.98 9.36
CA GLU A 267 24.21 -12.93 8.25
C GLU A 267 23.81 -14.35 8.67
N LYS A 268 24.04 -14.73 9.93
CA LYS A 268 23.64 -16.03 10.48
C LYS A 268 22.13 -16.22 10.60
N ALA A 269 21.40 -15.17 10.97
CA ALA A 269 19.95 -15.23 11.07
C ALA A 269 19.32 -15.42 9.69
N LEU A 270 19.86 -14.70 8.70
CA LEU A 270 19.43 -14.80 7.31
C LEU A 270 19.84 -16.15 6.68
N GLU A 271 20.97 -16.73 7.08
CA GLU A 271 21.39 -18.08 6.71
C GLU A 271 20.39 -19.13 7.22
N SER A 272 20.00 -19.01 8.50
CA SER A 272 18.97 -19.87 9.07
C SER A 272 17.64 -19.70 8.33
N PHE A 273 17.24 -18.46 8.06
CA PHE A 273 16.02 -18.16 7.31
C PHE A 273 16.01 -18.85 5.95
N VAL A 274 17.05 -18.67 5.15
CA VAL A 274 17.15 -19.25 3.80
C VAL A 274 17.14 -20.78 3.87
N ARG A 275 17.94 -21.37 4.76
CA ARG A 275 18.01 -22.82 4.92
C ARG A 275 16.66 -23.40 5.35
N ASP A 276 16.02 -22.81 6.35
CA ASP A 276 14.83 -23.38 6.98
C ASP A 276 13.57 -23.10 6.15
N THR A 277 13.56 -22.03 5.34
CA THR A 277 12.41 -21.61 4.52
C THR A 277 12.49 -22.14 3.08
N LEU A 278 13.64 -21.98 2.41
CA LEU A 278 13.81 -22.32 0.99
C LEU A 278 14.36 -23.73 0.77
N PHE A 279 15.19 -24.23 1.69
CA PHE A 279 15.84 -25.55 1.59
C PHE A 279 15.30 -26.56 2.64
N SER A 280 14.04 -26.38 3.06
CA SER A 280 13.39 -27.31 3.98
C SER A 280 13.44 -28.76 3.46
N LYS A 281 13.50 -29.75 4.36
CA LYS A 281 13.60 -31.18 4.01
C LYS A 281 12.33 -31.79 3.41
N VAL A 282 11.39 -30.96 2.94
CA VAL A 282 10.07 -31.41 2.48
C VAL A 282 10.20 -32.17 1.16
N LYS A 283 9.53 -33.33 1.09
CA LYS A 283 9.43 -34.11 -0.15
C LYS A 283 8.40 -33.48 -1.08
N LEU A 284 8.88 -32.70 -2.02
CA LEU A 284 8.08 -32.10 -3.08
C LEU A 284 7.80 -33.14 -4.18
N SER A 285 6.59 -33.14 -4.74
CA SER A 285 6.13 -34.11 -5.75
C SER A 285 7.06 -34.20 -6.96
N ASN A 286 7.48 -33.04 -7.46
CA ASN A 286 8.37 -32.91 -8.63
C ASN A 286 9.76 -32.37 -8.26
N GLY A 287 10.04 -32.21 -6.96
CA GLY A 287 11.27 -31.60 -6.46
C GLY A 287 11.33 -30.07 -6.62
N THR A 288 10.25 -29.44 -7.10
CA THR A 288 10.17 -28.02 -7.44
C THR A 288 9.31 -27.27 -6.43
N LEU A 289 9.77 -26.07 -6.01
CA LEU A 289 9.17 -25.21 -5.01
C LEU A 289 8.73 -23.88 -5.63
N GLY A 290 7.45 -23.55 -5.48
CA GLY A 290 6.88 -22.24 -5.75
C GLY A 290 7.01 -21.35 -4.51
N VAL A 291 7.56 -20.16 -4.69
CA VAL A 291 7.69 -19.13 -3.67
C VAL A 291 6.91 -17.92 -4.11
N VAL A 292 6.02 -17.44 -3.25
CA VAL A 292 5.30 -16.18 -3.47
C VAL A 292 5.94 -15.11 -2.60
N TYR A 293 6.32 -13.99 -3.22
CA TYR A 293 7.01 -12.87 -2.58
C TYR A 293 6.21 -11.58 -2.70
N PHE A 294 5.83 -11.00 -1.56
CA PHE A 294 5.17 -9.69 -1.44
C PHE A 294 6.13 -8.69 -0.81
N GLY A 295 6.81 -7.88 -1.62
CA GLY A 295 7.84 -6.99 -1.10
C GLY A 295 8.59 -6.22 -2.18
N GLN A 296 9.52 -5.38 -1.74
CA GLN A 296 10.36 -4.56 -2.63
C GLN A 296 11.44 -5.41 -3.33
N ASP A 297 11.92 -4.94 -4.48
CA ASP A 297 12.96 -5.57 -5.30
C ASP A 297 14.29 -5.77 -4.55
N GLU A 298 14.72 -4.79 -3.75
CA GLU A 298 15.94 -4.87 -2.94
C GLU A 298 15.98 -6.12 -2.05
N GLY A 299 14.85 -6.45 -1.44
CA GLY A 299 14.69 -7.62 -0.57
C GLY A 299 14.83 -8.93 -1.35
N LEU A 300 14.22 -9.02 -2.53
CA LEU A 300 14.30 -10.19 -3.40
C LEU A 300 15.71 -10.39 -3.95
N ILE A 301 16.33 -9.33 -4.45
CA ILE A 301 17.70 -9.33 -4.98
C ILE A 301 18.67 -9.82 -3.89
N ARG A 302 18.54 -9.30 -2.67
CA ARG A 302 19.36 -9.73 -1.52
C ARG A 302 19.12 -11.20 -1.18
N LEU A 303 17.86 -11.64 -1.16
CA LEU A 303 17.50 -13.03 -0.88
C LEU A 303 18.10 -14.01 -1.91
N LEU A 304 18.02 -13.67 -3.20
CA LEU A 304 18.58 -14.46 -4.30
C LEU A 304 20.11 -14.58 -4.20
N LYS A 305 20.82 -13.47 -3.97
CA LYS A 305 22.29 -13.45 -3.81
C LYS A 305 22.77 -14.33 -2.64
N LEU A 306 22.04 -14.30 -1.53
CA LEU A 306 22.37 -15.08 -0.34
C LEU A 306 22.07 -16.55 -0.51
N ALA A 307 20.93 -16.87 -1.13
CA ALA A 307 20.57 -18.24 -1.44
C ALA A 307 21.64 -18.90 -2.33
N GLU A 308 22.24 -18.17 -3.27
CA GLU A 308 23.40 -18.67 -4.03
C GLU A 308 24.61 -18.93 -3.13
N THR A 309 25.06 -17.89 -2.42
CA THR A 309 26.27 -17.92 -1.59
C THR A 309 26.29 -19.14 -0.67
N TRP A 310 25.14 -19.47 -0.11
CA TRP A 310 25.01 -20.60 0.79
C TRP A 310 24.75 -21.92 0.08
N SER A 311 23.97 -21.97 -1.01
CA SER A 311 23.77 -23.21 -1.79
C SER A 311 25.09 -23.88 -2.19
N LEU A 312 26.15 -23.09 -2.44
CA LEU A 312 27.50 -23.57 -2.75
C LEU A 312 28.24 -24.18 -1.54
N LYS A 313 27.90 -23.78 -0.30
CA LYS A 313 28.49 -24.30 0.95
C LYS A 313 27.83 -25.59 1.45
N TRP A 314 26.55 -25.83 1.17
CA TRP A 314 25.77 -26.94 1.73
C TRP A 314 25.79 -28.23 0.89
N LEU A 315 26.79 -28.45 0.03
CA LEU A 315 26.85 -29.60 -0.90
C LEU A 315 26.80 -30.97 -0.19
N GLU A 316 25.60 -31.54 -0.10
CA GLU A 316 25.15 -32.80 -0.71
C GLU A 316 23.70 -33.07 -0.26
N GLY A 317 22.71 -32.72 -1.09
CA GLY A 317 21.40 -33.38 -1.01
C GLY A 317 20.10 -32.57 -1.13
N ILE A 318 20.08 -31.24 -1.26
CA ILE A 318 18.80 -30.49 -1.34
C ILE A 318 18.83 -29.42 -2.46
N SER A 319 17.73 -29.37 -3.21
CA SER A 319 17.36 -28.53 -4.37
C SER A 319 18.34 -27.43 -4.84
N ASN A 320 18.92 -27.62 -6.02
CA ASN A 320 19.53 -26.57 -6.85
C ASN A 320 18.54 -25.38 -6.97
N LEU A 321 18.98 -24.11 -6.83
CA LEU A 321 18.13 -22.91 -6.97
C LEU A 321 17.25 -22.90 -8.22
N LYS A 322 17.65 -23.66 -9.25
CA LYS A 322 16.88 -24.01 -10.45
C LYS A 322 15.50 -24.63 -10.20
N LYS A 323 15.29 -25.18 -9.02
CA LYS A 323 14.04 -25.83 -8.60
C LYS A 323 13.19 -24.93 -7.71
N ILE A 324 13.63 -23.70 -7.44
CA ILE A 324 12.86 -22.70 -6.72
C ILE A 324 12.40 -21.68 -7.75
N HIS A 325 11.11 -21.41 -7.85
CA HIS A 325 10.55 -20.43 -8.80
C HIS A 325 9.69 -19.43 -8.06
N TRP A 326 9.73 -18.18 -8.51
CA TRP A 326 9.24 -17.03 -7.77
C TRP A 326 8.05 -16.40 -8.47
N MET A 327 7.00 -16.15 -7.72
CA MET A 327 5.91 -15.28 -8.10
C MET A 327 6.02 -14.01 -7.26
N VAL A 328 6.11 -12.84 -7.90
CA VAL A 328 6.41 -11.57 -7.24
C VAL A 328 5.30 -10.55 -7.47
N SER A 329 5.07 -9.69 -6.47
CA SER A 329 4.14 -8.56 -6.57
C SER A 329 4.71 -7.39 -7.39
N ASP A 330 3.86 -6.42 -7.71
CA ASP A 330 4.14 -5.17 -8.44
C ASP A 330 5.18 -4.27 -7.77
N ALA A 331 5.46 -4.47 -6.48
CA ALA A 331 6.54 -3.79 -5.79
C ALA A 331 7.94 -4.29 -6.18
N VAL A 332 8.07 -5.37 -6.96
CA VAL A 332 9.35 -5.84 -7.48
C VAL A 332 9.57 -5.31 -8.89
N ASP A 333 10.47 -4.33 -9.01
CA ASP A 333 10.97 -3.87 -10.30
C ASP A 333 11.67 -5.02 -11.05
N LEU A 334 11.10 -5.42 -12.19
CA LEU A 334 11.61 -6.49 -13.04
C LEU A 334 12.78 -6.01 -13.92
N ASN A 335 13.85 -5.55 -13.27
CA ASN A 335 14.99 -4.87 -13.87
C ASN A 335 16.12 -5.82 -14.34
N THR A 336 17.18 -5.24 -14.91
CA THR A 336 18.36 -5.98 -15.42
C THR A 336 19.13 -6.72 -14.33
N ASP A 337 19.21 -6.15 -13.12
CA ASP A 337 19.90 -6.79 -12.00
C ASP A 337 19.20 -8.09 -11.60
N LEU A 338 17.86 -8.08 -11.58
CA LEU A 338 17.07 -9.28 -11.35
C LEU A 338 17.22 -10.28 -12.51
N ILE A 339 17.20 -9.82 -13.77
CA ILE A 339 17.42 -10.69 -14.94
C ILE A 339 18.75 -11.44 -14.83
N ASP A 340 19.83 -10.74 -14.47
CA ASP A 340 21.16 -11.34 -14.37
C ASP A 340 21.20 -12.42 -13.29
N LEU A 341 20.59 -12.18 -12.13
CA LEU A 341 20.47 -13.18 -11.05
C LEU A 341 19.62 -14.38 -11.48
N VAL A 342 18.49 -14.14 -12.14
CA VAL A 342 17.60 -15.20 -12.63
C VAL A 342 18.32 -16.08 -13.65
N ARG A 343 19.07 -15.47 -14.58
CA ARG A 343 19.90 -16.18 -15.57
C ARG A 343 21.01 -16.97 -14.89
N GLN A 344 21.76 -16.35 -13.98
CA GLN A 344 22.86 -16.98 -13.25
C GLN A 344 22.37 -18.21 -12.49
N TYR A 345 21.23 -18.10 -11.80
CA TYR A 345 20.69 -19.16 -10.94
C TYR A 345 19.80 -20.15 -11.69
N LYS A 346 19.47 -19.84 -12.95
CA LYS A 346 18.54 -20.61 -13.81
C LYS A 346 17.22 -20.92 -13.08
N THR A 347 16.78 -19.97 -12.26
CA THR A 347 15.44 -19.95 -11.64
C THR A 347 14.46 -19.31 -12.63
N ARG A 348 13.16 -19.28 -12.29
CA ARG A 348 12.15 -18.55 -13.06
C ARG A 348 11.42 -17.58 -12.14
N VAL A 349 11.11 -16.42 -12.69
CA VAL A 349 10.37 -15.37 -11.99
C VAL A 349 9.19 -14.97 -12.87
N VAL A 350 8.01 -14.90 -12.26
CA VAL A 350 6.80 -14.32 -12.82
C VAL A 350 6.39 -13.16 -11.92
N GLY A 351 6.15 -11.99 -12.48
CA GLY A 351 5.61 -10.82 -11.79
C GLY A 351 4.18 -10.51 -12.22
N VAL A 352 3.41 -9.97 -11.29
CA VAL A 352 2.07 -9.39 -11.53
C VAL A 352 2.18 -7.89 -11.37
N ASP A 353 2.25 -7.18 -12.49
CA ASP A 353 2.54 -5.74 -12.56
C ASP A 353 1.33 -4.97 -13.12
N MET A 354 1.12 -3.73 -12.71
CA MET A 354 -0.02 -2.95 -13.21
C MET A 354 0.14 -2.67 -14.71
N VAL A 355 -0.98 -2.73 -15.45
CA VAL A 355 -0.96 -2.43 -16.89
C VAL A 355 -0.53 -0.99 -17.11
N THR A 356 0.62 -0.81 -17.77
CA THR A 356 1.12 0.53 -18.14
C THR A 356 0.42 1.01 -19.41
N ALA A 357 -0.33 2.12 -19.31
CA ALA A 357 -0.97 2.70 -20.48
C ALA A 357 0.03 3.47 -21.35
N HIS A 358 0.05 3.16 -22.64
CA HIS A 358 0.74 3.99 -23.62
C HIS A 358 -0.17 5.15 -24.04
N LEU A 359 0.25 6.39 -23.77
CA LEU A 359 -0.52 7.61 -24.04
C LEU A 359 0.23 8.55 -25.02
N PRO A 360 0.19 8.30 -26.35
CA PRO A 360 0.82 9.16 -27.35
C PRO A 360 0.38 10.63 -27.29
N SER A 361 -0.90 10.90 -27.03
CA SER A 361 -1.42 12.27 -26.94
C SER A 361 -0.87 13.01 -25.73
N PHE A 362 -0.69 12.31 -24.61
CA PHE A 362 0.00 12.85 -23.44
C PHE A 362 1.48 13.09 -23.74
N GLN A 363 2.16 12.18 -24.46
CA GLN A 363 3.54 12.39 -24.89
C GLN A 363 3.70 13.70 -25.69
N ALA A 364 2.78 13.93 -26.62
CA ALA A 364 2.77 15.16 -27.41
C ALA A 364 2.56 16.39 -26.53
N PHE A 365 1.67 16.33 -25.54
CA PHE A 365 1.48 17.41 -24.56
C PHE A 365 2.71 17.65 -23.69
N GLU A 366 3.36 16.60 -23.18
CA GLU A 366 4.60 16.70 -22.40
C GLU A 366 5.69 17.42 -23.20
N GLN A 367 5.82 17.07 -24.49
CA GLN A 367 6.72 17.76 -25.42
C GLN A 367 6.27 19.21 -25.65
N GLU A 368 4.99 19.47 -25.91
CA GLU A 368 4.51 20.84 -26.10
C GLU A 368 4.84 21.74 -24.90
N VAL A 369 4.64 21.25 -23.67
CA VAL A 369 5.00 21.98 -22.44
C VAL A 369 6.51 22.24 -22.35
N LEU A 370 7.35 21.32 -22.81
CA LEU A 370 8.81 21.54 -22.84
C LEU A 370 9.24 22.56 -23.92
N TRP A 371 8.61 22.55 -25.10
CA TRP A 371 8.97 23.44 -26.21
C TRP A 371 8.36 24.83 -26.07
N SER A 372 7.17 24.92 -25.50
CA SER A 372 6.41 26.15 -25.28
C SER A 372 5.76 26.14 -23.89
N PRO A 373 6.55 26.32 -22.81
CA PRO A 373 6.03 26.26 -21.44
C PRO A 373 4.87 27.24 -21.23
N PRO A 374 3.71 26.79 -20.71
CA PRO A 374 2.62 27.68 -20.33
C PRO A 374 3.00 28.55 -19.11
N ALA A 375 2.21 29.58 -18.83
CA ALA A 375 2.53 30.57 -17.78
C ALA A 375 2.82 29.90 -16.42
N TRP A 376 1.97 28.98 -15.98
CA TRP A 376 2.12 28.23 -14.72
C TRP A 376 3.42 27.40 -14.65
N ALA A 377 3.98 27.01 -15.80
CA ALA A 377 5.17 26.17 -15.88
C ALA A 377 6.49 26.94 -16.02
N ARG A 378 6.42 28.25 -16.33
CA ARG A 378 7.61 29.07 -16.59
C ARG A 378 8.39 29.42 -15.34
N GLU A 379 7.74 29.39 -14.18
CA GLU A 379 8.25 29.87 -12.90
C GLU A 379 8.04 28.85 -11.77
N GLY A 380 8.44 29.24 -10.55
CA GLY A 380 8.29 28.41 -9.36
C GLY A 380 8.93 27.03 -9.48
N ARG A 381 8.30 26.02 -8.86
CA ARG A 381 8.82 24.64 -8.84
C ARG A 381 8.69 23.92 -10.17
N TRP A 382 7.71 24.27 -11.00
CA TRP A 382 7.56 23.71 -12.34
C TRP A 382 8.77 24.01 -13.23
N ARG A 383 9.38 25.19 -13.10
CA ARG A 383 10.63 25.52 -13.80
C ARG A 383 11.72 24.49 -13.52
N GLY A 384 11.91 24.09 -12.27
CA GLY A 384 12.88 23.08 -11.87
C GLY A 384 12.49 21.68 -12.37
N ALA A 385 11.22 21.31 -12.23
CA ALA A 385 10.71 20.03 -12.74
C ALA A 385 10.91 19.87 -14.25
N LEU A 386 10.63 20.91 -15.06
CA LEU A 386 10.86 20.85 -16.50
C LEU A 386 12.34 20.75 -16.85
N GLN A 387 13.24 21.37 -16.08
CA GLN A 387 14.68 21.20 -16.27
C GLN A 387 15.12 19.76 -16.00
N THR A 388 14.61 19.14 -14.93
CA THR A 388 14.87 17.74 -14.61
C THR A 388 14.33 16.81 -15.69
N LEU A 389 13.07 17.00 -16.11
CA LEU A 389 12.44 16.24 -17.19
C LEU A 389 13.22 16.36 -18.50
N ALA A 390 13.60 17.58 -18.89
CA ALA A 390 14.38 17.85 -20.10
C ALA A 390 15.74 17.13 -20.07
N ARG A 391 16.45 17.19 -18.94
CA ARG A 391 17.77 16.58 -18.79
C ARG A 391 17.71 15.06 -18.77
N GLU A 392 16.82 14.49 -17.95
CA GLU A 392 16.83 13.06 -17.61
C GLU A 392 16.02 12.20 -18.59
N ARG A 393 14.91 12.73 -19.13
CA ARG A 393 14.08 12.00 -20.10
C ARG A 393 14.38 12.36 -21.55
N TYR A 394 14.74 13.63 -21.81
CA TYR A 394 14.96 14.13 -23.17
C TYR A 394 16.44 14.38 -23.52
N GLY A 395 17.35 14.01 -22.62
CA GLY A 395 18.80 14.13 -22.84
C GLY A 395 19.28 15.56 -23.14
N CYS A 396 18.52 16.59 -22.75
CA CYS A 396 18.87 17.98 -23.05
C CYS A 396 20.16 18.37 -22.32
N ALA A 397 21.19 18.79 -23.06
CA ALA A 397 22.47 19.23 -22.49
C ALA A 397 22.31 20.47 -21.58
N SER A 398 21.38 21.36 -21.92
CA SER A 398 20.97 22.50 -21.08
C SER A 398 19.54 22.90 -21.43
N TYR A 399 18.70 23.20 -20.44
CA TYR A 399 17.33 23.62 -20.68
C TYR A 399 16.98 24.88 -19.89
N ASN A 400 16.34 25.86 -20.55
CA ASN A 400 15.92 27.11 -19.93
C ASN A 400 14.48 27.44 -20.35
N THR A 401 13.53 27.40 -19.40
CA THR A 401 12.10 27.64 -19.66
C THR A 401 11.83 28.99 -20.33
N SER A 402 12.61 30.03 -20.03
CA SER A 402 12.46 31.37 -20.62
C SER A 402 13.05 31.49 -22.03
N LYS A 403 13.84 30.50 -22.48
CA LYS A 403 14.47 30.45 -23.81
C LYS A 403 13.96 29.28 -24.66
N ALA A 404 12.88 28.63 -24.25
CA ALA A 404 12.19 27.63 -25.06
C ALA A 404 11.57 28.32 -26.31
N PRO A 405 11.66 27.72 -27.51
CA PRO A 405 12.09 26.36 -27.82
C PRO A 405 13.60 26.20 -28.08
N ALA A 406 14.38 27.29 -28.18
CA ALA A 406 15.79 27.22 -28.57
C ALA A 406 16.64 26.35 -27.63
N SER A 407 16.33 26.34 -26.33
CA SER A 407 17.00 25.44 -25.37
C SER A 407 16.53 23.99 -25.40
N ALA A 408 15.40 23.70 -26.05
CA ALA A 408 14.91 22.33 -26.28
C ALA A 408 15.41 21.77 -27.63
N ALA A 409 16.15 22.56 -28.42
CA ALA A 409 16.63 22.14 -29.73
C ALA A 409 17.62 20.97 -29.60
N GLY A 410 17.34 19.88 -30.31
CA GLY A 410 18.15 18.65 -30.26
C GLY A 410 17.85 17.72 -29.09
N CYS A 411 16.88 18.08 -28.24
CA CYS A 411 16.35 17.17 -27.23
C CYS A 411 15.51 16.07 -27.89
N SER A 412 15.70 14.83 -27.45
CA SER A 412 14.96 13.66 -27.94
C SER A 412 14.83 12.67 -26.81
N VAL A 413 13.77 11.86 -26.80
CA VAL A 413 13.57 10.86 -25.73
C VAL A 413 14.81 9.97 -25.64
N SER A 414 15.52 10.06 -24.51
CA SER A 414 16.72 9.28 -24.24
C SER A 414 16.31 7.99 -23.53
N GLY A 415 16.22 6.88 -24.28
CA GLY A 415 15.97 5.56 -23.71
C GLY A 415 14.60 4.96 -24.05
N SER A 416 14.16 3.98 -23.25
CA SER A 416 12.87 3.31 -23.41
C SER A 416 11.73 4.27 -23.08
N ASN A 417 10.65 4.19 -23.84
CA ASN A 417 9.46 5.04 -23.76
C ASN A 417 8.59 4.72 -22.51
N ILE A 418 9.23 4.33 -21.40
CA ILE A 418 8.57 3.85 -20.19
C ILE A 418 7.97 5.07 -19.49
N TYR A 419 6.66 5.02 -19.33
CA TYR A 419 5.88 5.95 -18.53
C TYR A 419 5.71 5.37 -17.13
N SER A 420 5.42 6.23 -16.15
CA SER A 420 4.92 5.74 -14.86
C SER A 420 3.69 4.85 -15.07
N GLY A 421 3.66 3.68 -14.42
CA GLY A 421 2.49 2.79 -14.42
C GLY A 421 1.21 3.47 -13.88
N TYR A 422 1.35 4.57 -13.13
CA TYR A 422 0.25 5.30 -12.53
C TYR A 422 -0.30 6.46 -13.39
N LEU A 423 0.20 6.66 -14.63
CA LEU A 423 -0.33 7.73 -15.49
C LEU A 423 -1.81 7.58 -15.79
N ALA A 424 -2.25 6.37 -16.13
CA ALA A 424 -3.66 6.13 -16.40
C ALA A 424 -4.51 6.40 -15.15
N ALA A 425 -4.07 5.92 -13.99
CA ALA A 425 -4.73 6.16 -12.71
C ALA A 425 -4.84 7.66 -12.38
N ALA A 426 -3.82 8.46 -12.71
CA ALA A 426 -3.84 9.91 -12.53
C ALA A 426 -4.90 10.58 -13.41
N VAL A 427 -4.96 10.22 -14.69
CA VAL A 427 -5.96 10.74 -15.63
C VAL A 427 -7.36 10.30 -15.21
N ASP A 428 -7.56 9.01 -14.90
CA ASP A 428 -8.80 8.45 -14.39
C ASP A 428 -9.30 9.19 -13.13
N SER A 429 -8.38 9.55 -12.22
CA SER A 429 -8.73 10.27 -10.99
C SER A 429 -9.27 11.68 -11.26
N VAL A 430 -8.68 12.39 -12.23
CA VAL A 430 -9.16 13.72 -12.65
C VAL A 430 -10.54 13.61 -13.30
N TYR A 431 -10.73 12.64 -14.21
CA TYR A 431 -12.01 12.43 -14.88
C TYR A 431 -13.11 11.97 -13.92
N LEU A 432 -12.79 11.14 -12.92
CA LEU A 432 -13.74 10.71 -11.89
C LEU A 432 -14.30 11.91 -11.11
N LEU A 433 -13.42 12.80 -10.63
CA LEU A 433 -13.85 14.01 -9.93
C LEU A 433 -14.60 14.97 -10.86
N ALA A 434 -14.10 15.19 -12.07
CA ALA A 434 -14.72 16.08 -13.06
C ALA A 434 -16.13 15.59 -13.48
N ASN A 435 -16.32 14.29 -13.65
CA ASN A 435 -17.62 13.69 -13.96
C ASN A 435 -18.62 13.88 -12.81
N THR A 436 -18.13 13.79 -11.57
CA THR A 436 -18.95 14.07 -10.39
C THR A 436 -19.33 15.54 -10.30
N LEU A 437 -18.39 16.46 -10.59
CA LEU A 437 -18.66 17.90 -10.70
C LEU A 437 -19.71 18.21 -11.78
N LYS A 438 -19.62 17.58 -12.95
CA LYS A 438 -20.61 17.68 -14.04
C LYS A 438 -22.01 17.28 -13.59
N THR A 439 -22.12 16.11 -12.95
CA THR A 439 -23.41 15.63 -12.43
C THR A 439 -23.99 16.61 -11.42
N MET A 440 -23.18 17.06 -10.46
CA MET A 440 -23.60 18.05 -9.45
C MET A 440 -24.01 19.39 -10.06
N HIS A 441 -23.23 19.91 -11.00
CA HIS A 441 -23.53 21.17 -11.68
C HIS A 441 -24.82 21.08 -12.50
N SER A 442 -25.03 19.99 -13.23
CA SER A 442 -26.27 19.75 -13.97
C SER A 442 -27.50 19.76 -13.06
N GLU A 443 -27.40 19.11 -11.89
CA GLU A 443 -28.49 19.04 -10.92
C GLU A 443 -28.76 20.38 -10.21
N LEU A 444 -27.70 21.12 -9.85
CA LEU A 444 -27.79 22.32 -9.02
C LEU A 444 -27.91 23.62 -9.82
N CYS A 445 -27.29 23.67 -11.00
CA CYS A 445 -27.26 24.84 -11.89
C CYS A 445 -28.14 24.67 -13.13
N HIS A 446 -28.79 23.52 -13.33
CA HIS A 446 -29.74 23.27 -14.42
C HIS A 446 -29.23 23.65 -15.82
N GLY A 447 -27.94 23.39 -16.09
CA GLY A 447 -27.30 23.65 -17.39
C GLY A 447 -26.88 25.10 -17.65
N GLN A 448 -26.89 25.97 -16.63
CA GLN A 448 -26.33 27.33 -16.73
C GLN A 448 -24.82 27.30 -16.95
N SER A 449 -24.31 28.20 -17.81
CA SER A 449 -22.87 28.36 -18.01
C SER A 449 -22.22 29.11 -16.84
N GLY A 450 -21.06 28.64 -16.39
CA GLY A 450 -20.34 29.14 -15.22
C GLY A 450 -20.79 28.49 -13.91
N VAL A 451 -20.35 29.05 -12.79
CA VAL A 451 -20.69 28.57 -11.45
C VAL A 451 -21.95 29.26 -10.91
N CYS A 452 -22.88 28.48 -10.35
CA CYS A 452 -24.05 29.00 -9.65
C CYS A 452 -23.91 28.90 -8.12
N ASP A 453 -24.63 29.73 -7.37
CA ASP A 453 -24.54 29.82 -5.91
C ASP A 453 -24.76 28.47 -5.20
N SER A 454 -25.74 27.68 -5.65
CA SER A 454 -26.05 26.35 -5.10
C SER A 454 -24.91 25.35 -5.29
N PHE A 455 -24.22 25.43 -6.44
CA PHE A 455 -23.07 24.57 -6.74
C PHE A 455 -21.85 24.99 -5.91
N MET A 456 -21.58 26.29 -5.81
CA MET A 456 -20.49 26.81 -4.97
C MET A 456 -20.70 26.46 -3.49
N ALA A 457 -21.91 26.68 -2.96
CA ALA A 457 -22.25 26.30 -1.59
C ALA A 457 -22.08 24.80 -1.34
N SER A 458 -22.43 23.97 -2.33
CA SER A 458 -22.27 22.51 -2.23
C SER A 458 -20.81 22.07 -2.21
N LEU A 459 -19.95 22.73 -2.99
CA LEU A 459 -18.50 22.47 -2.98
C LEU A 459 -17.89 22.89 -1.64
N GLU A 460 -18.26 24.06 -1.13
CA GLU A 460 -17.80 24.56 0.17
C GLU A 460 -18.23 23.69 1.36
N ASP A 461 -19.37 22.99 1.24
CA ASP A 461 -19.87 22.09 2.29
C ASP A 461 -19.32 20.65 2.19
N GLY A 462 -18.42 20.37 1.23
CA GLY A 462 -17.82 19.05 1.05
C GLY A 462 -18.82 17.98 0.59
N LEU A 463 -19.88 18.36 -0.15
CA LEU A 463 -20.98 17.43 -0.49
C LEU A 463 -20.58 16.30 -1.46
N LEU A 464 -19.39 16.37 -2.07
CA LEU A 464 -18.87 15.31 -2.94
C LEU A 464 -18.65 13.96 -2.22
N THR A 465 -18.51 13.93 -0.89
CA THR A 465 -18.44 12.66 -0.14
C THR A 465 -19.83 12.14 0.23
N SER A 466 -20.81 13.04 0.40
CA SER A 466 -22.20 12.67 0.70
C SER A 466 -22.95 12.12 -0.52
N ARG A 467 -22.50 12.48 -1.72
CA ARG A 467 -22.91 11.91 -2.98
C ARG A 467 -21.86 10.88 -3.38
N ASN A 468 -22.19 9.59 -3.31
CA ASN A 468 -21.24 8.55 -3.72
C ASN A 468 -20.68 8.88 -5.12
N LEU A 469 -19.34 8.88 -5.25
CA LEU A 469 -18.66 8.92 -6.54
C LEU A 469 -19.24 7.80 -7.40
N THR A 470 -19.74 8.15 -8.59
CA THR A 470 -20.45 7.22 -9.46
C THR A 470 -19.50 6.53 -10.42
N GLU A 471 -19.94 5.41 -10.99
CA GLU A 471 -19.36 4.84 -12.20
C GLU A 471 -19.14 5.94 -13.26
N PHE A 472 -18.06 5.82 -14.03
CA PHE A 472 -17.84 6.66 -15.21
C PHE A 472 -17.33 5.83 -16.38
N ASP A 473 -17.85 6.13 -17.55
CA ASP A 473 -17.48 5.53 -18.82
C ASP A 473 -16.96 6.63 -19.73
N TYR A 474 -15.77 6.44 -20.31
CA TYR A 474 -15.19 7.40 -21.22
C TYR A 474 -16.01 7.52 -22.52
N THR A 475 -16.81 6.52 -22.88
CA THR A 475 -17.70 6.55 -24.07
C THR A 475 -19.00 7.31 -23.83
N ASP A 476 -19.48 7.37 -22.58
CA ASP A 476 -20.67 8.14 -22.18
C ASP A 476 -20.39 9.64 -22.05
N LEU A 477 -19.11 10.03 -22.12
CA LEU A 477 -18.70 11.41 -22.29
C LEU A 477 -19.05 11.84 -23.72
N SER A 478 -20.22 12.48 -23.87
CA SER A 478 -20.84 12.89 -25.13
C SER A 478 -19.95 13.72 -26.10
N SER A 479 -19.04 13.07 -26.86
CA SER A 479 -18.10 13.61 -27.89
C SER A 479 -17.04 14.60 -27.37
N PRO A 480 -15.96 14.98 -28.09
CA PRO A 480 -14.55 14.59 -27.91
C PRO A 480 -13.88 14.79 -26.51
N HIS A 481 -14.64 14.77 -25.40
CA HIS A 481 -14.21 14.94 -24.00
C HIS A 481 -13.24 13.88 -23.44
N VAL A 482 -12.64 13.06 -24.30
CA VAL A 482 -12.08 11.77 -23.91
C VAL A 482 -10.63 11.73 -24.36
N PRO A 483 -9.69 11.32 -23.48
CA PRO A 483 -8.35 10.95 -23.92
C PRO A 483 -8.48 9.95 -25.08
N PRO A 484 -7.95 10.26 -26.28
CA PRO A 484 -8.24 9.47 -27.49
C PRO A 484 -7.95 7.97 -27.33
N GLU A 485 -6.91 7.64 -26.57
CA GLU A 485 -6.50 6.28 -26.24
C GLU A 485 -7.53 5.53 -25.38
N PHE A 486 -8.21 6.23 -24.47
CA PHE A 486 -9.25 5.67 -23.62
C PHE A 486 -10.59 5.60 -24.35
N ALA A 487 -10.88 6.58 -25.21
CA ALA A 487 -12.05 6.58 -26.08
C ALA A 487 -12.04 5.38 -27.03
N ALA A 488 -10.89 5.16 -27.69
CA ALA A 488 -10.73 4.11 -28.69
C ALA A 488 -10.88 2.69 -28.10
N THR A 489 -10.61 2.54 -26.80
CA THR A 489 -10.66 1.24 -26.11
C THR A 489 -11.98 1.00 -25.37
N GLY A 490 -12.90 1.97 -25.36
CA GLY A 490 -14.14 1.88 -24.59
C GLY A 490 -13.89 1.73 -23.08
N ARG A 491 -12.84 2.37 -22.57
CA ARG A 491 -12.42 2.26 -21.16
C ARG A 491 -13.57 2.77 -20.26
N ALA A 492 -13.92 2.00 -19.24
CA ALA A 492 -14.89 2.40 -18.23
C ALA A 492 -14.42 1.96 -16.85
N LEU A 493 -14.66 2.76 -15.81
CA LEU A 493 -14.32 2.41 -14.44
C LEU A 493 -15.58 2.13 -13.62
N VAL A 494 -15.66 0.93 -13.07
CA VAL A 494 -16.78 0.49 -12.24
C VAL A 494 -16.40 0.47 -10.76
N PRO A 495 -17.27 0.97 -9.87
CA PRO A 495 -17.01 0.91 -8.43
C PRO A 495 -17.17 -0.53 -7.93
N ASN A 496 -16.15 -1.04 -7.25
CA ASN A 496 -16.15 -2.32 -6.56
C ASN A 496 -15.71 -2.12 -5.10
N GLY A 497 -16.68 -2.04 -4.19
CA GLY A 497 -16.38 -1.81 -2.76
C GLY A 497 -15.65 -0.50 -2.48
N GLY A 498 -15.65 0.45 -3.43
CA GLY A 498 -14.88 1.68 -3.35
C GLY A 498 -13.63 1.79 -4.21
N ASP A 499 -13.23 0.69 -4.84
CA ASP A 499 -12.12 0.65 -5.77
C ASP A 499 -12.70 0.71 -7.19
N PHE A 500 -12.27 1.69 -7.97
CA PHE A 500 -12.66 1.83 -9.36
C PHE A 500 -11.75 0.97 -10.21
N LEU A 501 -12.31 -0.09 -10.79
CA LEU A 501 -11.58 -1.06 -11.61
C LEU A 501 -11.97 -0.88 -13.07
N VAL A 502 -11.01 -1.12 -13.96
CA VAL A 502 -11.26 -1.02 -15.40
C VAL A 502 -12.14 -2.18 -15.85
N ARG A 503 -13.31 -1.85 -16.41
CA ARG A 503 -14.26 -2.81 -16.97
C ARG A 503 -13.67 -3.49 -18.19
N ASN A 504 -13.74 -4.83 -18.25
CA ASN A 504 -13.36 -5.66 -19.39
C ASN A 504 -11.94 -5.40 -19.92
N GLN A 505 -11.06 -4.84 -19.09
CA GLN A 505 -9.65 -4.65 -19.39
C GLN A 505 -8.82 -5.25 -18.26
N SER A 506 -7.60 -5.62 -18.59
CA SER A 506 -6.67 -6.18 -17.63
C SER A 506 -6.27 -5.10 -16.62
N CYS A 507 -6.28 -5.48 -15.34
CA CYS A 507 -5.77 -4.66 -14.25
C CYS A 507 -4.27 -4.90 -14.04
N TYR A 508 -3.79 -6.10 -14.40
CA TYR A 508 -2.38 -6.46 -14.32
C TYR A 508 -1.88 -7.14 -15.60
N ASP A 509 -0.65 -6.83 -15.98
CA ASP A 509 0.14 -7.61 -16.90
C ASP A 509 0.90 -8.69 -16.12
N ILE A 510 0.96 -9.89 -16.70
CA ILE A 510 1.72 -11.00 -16.16
C ILE A 510 3.02 -11.05 -16.93
N GLN A 511 4.13 -10.74 -16.28
CA GLN A 511 5.45 -10.74 -16.90
C GLN A 511 6.25 -11.93 -16.42
N ALA A 512 6.96 -12.60 -17.33
CA ALA A 512 7.84 -13.71 -16.98
C ALA A 512 9.24 -13.50 -17.56
N ASN A 513 10.26 -13.97 -16.84
CA ASN A 513 11.61 -14.01 -17.38
C ASN A 513 11.68 -15.04 -18.52
N MET A 514 11.97 -14.56 -19.73
CA MET A 514 12.12 -15.37 -20.94
C MET A 514 13.46 -15.03 -21.60
N GLY A 515 14.50 -15.77 -21.22
CA GLY A 515 15.86 -15.52 -21.71
C GLY A 515 16.49 -14.29 -21.04
N ASP A 516 16.74 -13.24 -21.82
CA ASP A 516 17.47 -12.05 -21.37
C ASP A 516 16.57 -10.86 -21.04
N THR A 517 15.24 -11.05 -21.05
CA THR A 517 14.28 -9.99 -20.74
C THR A 517 13.07 -10.56 -19.99
N PHE A 518 12.39 -9.70 -19.24
CA PHE A 518 11.00 -9.96 -18.86
C PHE A 518 10.09 -9.60 -20.03
N VAL A 519 9.12 -10.48 -20.30
CA VAL A 519 8.13 -10.29 -21.36
C VAL A 519 6.74 -10.54 -20.80
N THR A 520 5.76 -9.79 -21.29
CA THR A 520 4.35 -10.04 -20.96
C THR A 520 3.94 -11.39 -21.54
N VAL A 521 3.53 -12.31 -20.67
CA VAL A 521 3.09 -13.68 -20.98
C VAL A 521 1.60 -13.89 -20.74
N GLY A 522 0.89 -12.86 -20.31
CA GLY A 522 -0.54 -12.91 -20.04
C GLY A 522 -1.00 -11.64 -19.35
N SER A 523 -2.25 -11.66 -18.92
CA SER A 523 -2.83 -10.57 -18.16
C SER A 523 -3.89 -11.08 -17.20
N TYR A 524 -4.24 -10.27 -16.21
CA TYR A 524 -5.33 -10.55 -15.26
C TYR A 524 -6.39 -9.47 -15.34
N SER A 525 -7.64 -9.90 -15.45
CA SER A 525 -8.83 -9.04 -15.47
C SER A 525 -9.85 -9.50 -14.42
N LEU A 526 -11.00 -8.83 -14.33
CA LEU A 526 -12.10 -9.27 -13.47
C LEU A 526 -12.67 -10.64 -13.86
N ASP A 527 -12.47 -11.07 -15.10
CA ASP A 527 -12.92 -12.38 -15.59
C ASP A 527 -11.92 -13.51 -15.29
N GLY A 528 -10.75 -13.15 -14.75
CA GLY A 528 -9.68 -14.06 -14.33
C GLY A 528 -8.37 -13.87 -15.09
N VAL A 529 -7.51 -14.88 -14.98
CA VAL A 529 -6.21 -14.95 -15.66
C VAL A 529 -6.36 -15.40 -17.13
N ASP A 530 -5.72 -14.67 -18.05
CA ASP A 530 -5.55 -15.06 -19.45
C ASP A 530 -4.06 -15.12 -19.81
N LEU A 531 -3.54 -16.33 -20.00
CA LEU A 531 -2.14 -16.57 -20.36
C LEU A 531 -1.98 -16.77 -21.87
N LEU A 532 -0.96 -16.12 -22.44
CA LEU A 532 -0.59 -16.31 -23.83
C LEU A 532 -0.13 -17.75 -24.08
N PRO A 533 -0.52 -18.38 -25.19
CA PRO A 533 -0.05 -19.73 -25.52
C PRO A 533 1.47 -19.77 -25.64
N GLN A 534 2.13 -20.62 -24.85
CA GLN A 534 3.58 -20.82 -24.88
C GLN A 534 3.95 -22.26 -25.25
N SER A 535 5.06 -22.43 -25.97
CA SER A 535 5.61 -23.76 -26.30
C SER A 535 6.21 -24.46 -25.08
N ASP A 536 6.81 -23.69 -24.17
CA ASP A 536 7.31 -24.17 -22.89
C ASP A 536 6.42 -23.64 -21.75
N PRO A 537 6.13 -24.45 -20.71
CA PRO A 537 5.38 -23.98 -19.56
C PRO A 537 6.07 -22.75 -18.95
N ILE A 538 5.33 -21.72 -18.56
CA ILE A 538 5.90 -20.51 -17.94
C ILE A 538 6.54 -20.87 -16.60
N MET A 539 5.77 -21.54 -15.74
CA MET A 539 6.24 -22.07 -14.47
C MET A 539 6.04 -23.59 -14.40
N PRO A 540 7.00 -24.33 -13.85
CA PRO A 540 6.78 -25.74 -13.51
C PRO A 540 5.84 -25.88 -12.30
N GLN A 541 5.23 -27.06 -12.18
CA GLN A 541 4.36 -27.39 -11.06
C GLN A 541 5.12 -27.41 -9.73
N SER A 542 4.52 -26.82 -8.70
CA SER A 542 4.97 -26.92 -7.31
C SER A 542 3.94 -27.71 -6.50
N GLY A 543 4.33 -28.87 -5.98
CA GLY A 543 3.39 -29.72 -5.26
C GLY A 543 4.02 -30.54 -4.15
N CYS A 544 3.17 -31.01 -3.25
CA CYS A 544 3.52 -31.94 -2.17
C CYS A 544 3.27 -33.38 -2.66
N SER A 545 4.20 -34.31 -2.38
CA SER A 545 4.02 -35.73 -2.74
C SER A 545 2.90 -36.43 -1.96
N ASN A 546 2.53 -35.89 -0.80
CA ASN A 546 1.61 -36.48 0.18
C ASN A 546 0.41 -35.55 0.45
N VAL A 547 -0.46 -35.92 1.40
CA VAL A 547 -1.48 -34.99 1.92
C VAL A 547 -0.76 -33.81 2.56
N CYS A 548 -1.22 -32.58 2.31
CA CYS A 548 -0.52 -31.37 2.74
C CYS A 548 -0.12 -31.32 4.22
N GLN A 549 -0.91 -31.93 5.10
CA GLN A 549 -0.62 -32.06 6.52
C GLN A 549 0.69 -32.82 6.81
N GLU A 550 1.11 -33.72 5.92
CA GLU A 550 2.37 -34.46 6.00
C GLU A 550 3.57 -33.67 5.45
N CYS A 551 3.33 -32.71 4.53
CA CYS A 551 4.36 -31.77 4.08
C CYS A 551 4.47 -30.55 5.00
N HIS A 552 3.40 -30.22 5.71
CA HIS A 552 3.40 -29.35 6.87
C HIS A 552 4.03 -30.10 8.05
N ASP A 553 5.36 -30.13 8.12
CA ASP A 553 6.05 -30.52 9.35
C ASP A 553 5.78 -29.42 10.40
N LEU A 554 4.58 -29.46 10.99
CA LEU A 554 4.17 -28.64 12.12
C LEU A 554 4.97 -29.15 13.31
N GLY A 555 6.18 -28.62 13.45
CA GLY A 555 7.00 -28.81 14.63
C GLY A 555 6.18 -28.56 15.88
N SER A 556 6.02 -29.63 16.68
CA SER A 556 5.30 -29.74 17.96
C SER A 556 3.89 -29.14 17.98
N LYS A 557 2.87 -29.96 18.28
CA LYS A 557 1.54 -29.46 18.64
C LYS A 557 1.67 -28.42 19.76
N SER A 558 1.28 -27.18 19.50
CA SER A 558 1.27 -26.07 20.46
C SER A 558 0.08 -26.13 21.41
N TYR A 559 -0.46 -27.32 21.66
CA TYR A 559 -1.59 -27.50 22.56
C TYR A 559 -1.64 -28.90 23.18
N GLU A 560 -2.21 -29.00 24.38
CA GLU A 560 -2.57 -30.23 25.09
C GLU A 560 -4.09 -30.25 25.31
N PHE A 561 -4.77 -31.36 25.01
CA PHE A 561 -6.23 -31.45 25.09
C PHE A 561 -6.68 -32.73 25.81
N LEU A 562 -7.70 -32.57 26.66
CA LEU A 562 -8.45 -33.65 27.29
C LEU A 562 -9.95 -33.38 27.09
N ASP A 563 -10.65 -34.39 26.59
CA ASP A 563 -12.09 -34.33 26.33
C ASP A 563 -12.93 -34.24 27.63
N GLY A 564 -14.07 -33.55 27.54
CA GLY A 564 -15.04 -33.40 28.63
C GLY A 564 -16.30 -32.64 28.20
N ASP A 565 -17.36 -32.75 29.01
CA ASP A 565 -18.65 -32.07 28.78
C ASP A 565 -18.52 -30.54 28.94
N TYR A 566 -17.52 -30.11 29.71
CA TYR A 566 -17.13 -28.72 29.90
C TYR A 566 -15.63 -28.59 29.68
N ILE A 567 -15.21 -27.83 28.67
CA ILE A 567 -13.80 -27.61 28.36
C ILE A 567 -13.31 -26.34 29.04
N LEU A 568 -12.29 -26.46 29.87
CA LEU A 568 -11.57 -25.32 30.44
C LEU A 568 -10.40 -24.95 29.53
N LEU A 569 -10.43 -23.73 29.00
CA LEU A 569 -9.36 -23.18 28.18
C LEU A 569 -8.28 -22.54 29.06
N GLY A 570 -7.03 -22.96 28.88
CA GLY A 570 -5.86 -22.33 29.48
C GLY A 570 -4.89 -21.89 28.38
N ILE A 571 -4.32 -20.70 28.50
CA ILE A 571 -3.33 -20.16 27.57
C ILE A 571 -2.04 -19.91 28.35
N PHE A 572 -0.94 -20.46 27.87
CA PHE A 572 0.34 -20.44 28.56
C PHE A 572 1.46 -20.07 27.59
N SER A 573 2.44 -19.31 28.04
CA SER A 573 3.62 -19.00 27.22
C SER A 573 4.76 -19.95 27.55
N VAL A 574 4.67 -21.19 27.07
CA VAL A 574 5.61 -22.27 27.39
C VAL A 574 6.88 -22.18 26.55
N HIS A 575 6.76 -21.77 25.27
CA HIS A 575 7.89 -21.49 24.40
C HIS A 575 8.11 -19.99 24.21
N TRP A 576 9.34 -19.60 23.86
CA TRP A 576 9.65 -18.25 23.36
C TRP A 576 9.06 -18.08 21.96
N LYS A 577 8.92 -16.84 21.50
CA LYS A 577 8.65 -16.55 20.08
C LYS A 577 9.84 -17.08 19.25
N ALA A 578 9.58 -17.76 18.12
CA ALA A 578 10.63 -18.28 17.23
C ALA A 578 11.31 -17.15 16.44
N GLY A 579 12.14 -16.34 17.11
CA GLY A 579 12.68 -15.12 16.50
C GLY A 579 11.55 -14.23 15.97
N ASP A 580 11.61 -13.86 14.69
CA ASP A 580 10.57 -13.04 14.04
C ASP A 580 9.47 -13.84 13.35
N MET A 581 9.52 -15.18 13.39
CA MET A 581 8.46 -16.02 12.81
C MET A 581 7.16 -15.88 13.62
N ALA A 582 6.17 -15.16 13.07
CA ALA A 582 4.93 -14.79 13.76
C ALA A 582 4.06 -16.00 14.20
N PHE A 583 4.20 -17.15 13.54
CA PHE A 583 3.32 -18.31 13.72
C PHE A 583 4.03 -19.61 14.13
N LYS A 584 5.26 -19.54 14.66
CA LYS A 584 5.98 -20.71 15.15
C LYS A 584 6.49 -20.51 16.57
N CYS A 585 6.56 -21.62 17.30
CA CYS A 585 7.11 -21.67 18.65
C CYS A 585 8.62 -21.80 18.60
N GLY A 586 9.30 -20.98 19.39
CA GLY A 586 10.74 -20.96 19.56
C GLY A 586 11.21 -21.96 20.61
N ALA A 587 12.36 -21.70 21.21
CA ALA A 587 12.91 -22.57 22.25
C ALA A 587 12.03 -22.59 23.52
N PHE A 588 12.01 -23.72 24.21
CA PHE A 588 11.29 -23.90 25.47
C PHE A 588 11.81 -22.92 26.55
N ARG A 589 10.89 -22.26 27.27
CA ARG A 589 11.23 -21.28 28.32
C ARG A 589 11.61 -21.98 29.62
N LYS A 590 12.86 -22.46 29.69
CA LYS A 590 13.40 -23.20 30.85
C LYS A 590 13.35 -22.42 32.18
N ASP A 591 13.43 -21.10 32.11
CA ASP A 591 13.47 -20.20 33.28
C ASP A 591 12.12 -19.50 33.55
N SER A 592 11.01 -20.04 33.03
CA SER A 592 9.66 -19.49 33.21
C SER A 592 8.76 -20.43 34.01
N ASP A 593 7.91 -19.84 34.87
CA ASP A 593 6.87 -20.57 35.59
C ASP A 593 5.70 -21.00 34.69
N SER A 594 5.68 -20.60 33.41
CA SER A 594 4.58 -20.92 32.48
C SER A 594 4.34 -22.42 32.32
N PHE A 595 5.39 -23.24 32.23
CA PHE A 595 5.23 -24.69 32.06
C PHE A 595 4.79 -25.38 33.37
N PRO A 596 5.40 -25.08 34.53
CA PRO A 596 4.84 -25.48 35.83
C PRO A 596 3.38 -25.04 36.02
N ALA A 597 3.02 -23.82 35.64
CA ALA A 597 1.65 -23.30 35.73
C ALA A 597 0.68 -24.06 34.81
N MET A 598 1.09 -24.37 33.58
CA MET A 598 0.31 -25.24 32.68
C MET A 598 0.09 -26.63 33.30
N LYS A 599 1.13 -27.22 33.89
CA LYS A 599 1.01 -28.54 34.56
C LYS A 599 0.16 -28.48 35.83
N ALA A 600 0.22 -27.40 36.59
CA ALA A 600 -0.64 -27.17 37.74
C ALA A 600 -2.11 -27.02 37.31
N PHE A 601 -2.37 -26.28 36.23
CA PHE A 601 -3.69 -26.17 35.61
C PHE A 601 -4.24 -27.54 35.20
N VAL A 602 -3.47 -28.31 34.42
CA VAL A 602 -3.86 -29.67 34.00
C VAL A 602 -4.14 -30.57 35.21
N HIS A 603 -3.30 -30.51 36.24
CA HIS A 603 -3.50 -31.29 37.47
C HIS A 603 -4.76 -30.86 38.23
N ALA A 604 -5.05 -29.56 38.31
CA ALA A 604 -6.22 -29.01 38.98
C ALA A 604 -7.52 -29.45 38.27
N VAL A 605 -7.55 -29.42 36.93
CA VAL A 605 -8.70 -29.95 36.17
C VAL A 605 -8.87 -31.44 36.43
N GLY A 606 -7.77 -32.21 36.47
CA GLY A 606 -7.80 -33.63 36.83
C GLY A 606 -8.36 -33.91 38.24
N ARG A 607 -8.10 -33.02 39.20
CA ARG A 607 -8.65 -33.09 40.57
C ARG A 607 -10.13 -32.73 40.64
N LEU A 608 -10.57 -31.73 39.88
CA LEU A 608 -11.98 -31.34 39.79
C LEU A 608 -12.86 -32.50 39.31
N ILE A 609 -12.36 -33.30 38.36
CA ILE A 609 -13.04 -34.51 37.89
C ILE A 609 -13.25 -35.51 39.05
N GLN A 610 -12.24 -35.69 39.90
CA GLN A 610 -12.28 -36.62 41.03
C GLN A 610 -13.18 -36.14 42.18
N GLU A 611 -13.23 -34.84 42.43
CA GLU A 611 -13.93 -34.26 43.58
C GLU A 611 -15.41 -33.96 43.31
N THR A 612 -15.77 -33.66 42.04
CA THR A 612 -17.14 -33.25 41.68
C THR A 612 -17.95 -34.33 40.95
N GLY A 613 -17.27 -35.33 40.35
CA GLY A 613 -17.91 -36.33 39.49
C GLY A 613 -18.39 -35.78 38.13
N VAL A 614 -18.15 -34.50 37.83
CA VAL A 614 -18.46 -33.87 36.54
C VAL A 614 -17.30 -34.11 35.57
N LYS A 615 -17.62 -34.43 34.30
CA LYS A 615 -16.63 -34.69 33.26
C LYS A 615 -16.05 -33.38 32.70
N PHE A 616 -15.18 -32.72 33.47
CA PHE A 616 -14.41 -31.57 32.97
C PHE A 616 -13.28 -32.04 32.04
N GLY A 617 -13.12 -31.35 30.92
CA GLY A 617 -11.99 -31.46 30.00
C GLY A 617 -11.16 -30.18 30.01
N TYR A 618 -10.06 -30.15 29.26
CA TYR A 618 -9.25 -28.94 29.11
C TYR A 618 -8.66 -28.81 27.71
N LEU A 619 -8.42 -27.57 27.31
CA LEU A 619 -7.58 -27.20 26.17
C LEU A 619 -6.51 -26.25 26.68
N ALA A 620 -5.26 -26.73 26.78
CA ALA A 620 -4.12 -25.93 27.17
C ALA A 620 -3.33 -25.52 25.92
N LEU A 621 -3.40 -24.25 25.54
CA LEU A 621 -2.70 -23.67 24.40
C LEU A 621 -1.36 -23.09 24.82
N ASP A 622 -0.36 -23.27 23.97
CA ASP A 622 0.89 -22.54 24.03
C ASP A 622 0.83 -21.34 23.09
N ASP A 623 0.79 -20.13 23.66
CA ASP A 623 0.82 -18.89 22.87
C ASP A 623 2.20 -18.59 22.27
N CYS A 624 3.22 -19.34 22.70
CA CYS A 624 4.61 -19.21 22.30
C CYS A 624 5.13 -17.76 22.39
N TYR A 625 4.60 -17.00 23.36
CA TYR A 625 4.90 -15.59 23.57
C TYR A 625 4.65 -14.72 22.31
N SER A 626 3.68 -15.12 21.47
CA SER A 626 3.29 -14.43 20.23
C SER A 626 1.81 -14.04 20.26
N PRO A 627 1.47 -12.74 20.32
CA PRO A 627 0.07 -12.29 20.30
C PRO A 627 -0.63 -12.65 18.98
N LEU A 628 0.10 -12.74 17.88
CA LEU A 628 -0.42 -13.12 16.55
C LEU A 628 -0.79 -14.61 16.47
N LEU A 629 0.07 -15.48 17.02
CA LEU A 629 -0.17 -16.92 17.02
C LEU A 629 -1.43 -17.25 17.83
N ILE A 630 -1.57 -16.68 19.03
CA ILE A 630 -2.72 -16.98 19.88
C ILE A 630 -4.02 -16.39 19.32
N THR A 631 -3.98 -15.19 18.71
CA THR A 631 -5.15 -14.61 18.04
C THR A 631 -5.65 -15.50 16.90
N ARG A 632 -4.72 -16.02 16.08
CA ARG A 632 -5.04 -16.98 15.01
C ARG A 632 -5.61 -18.29 15.57
N MET A 633 -5.00 -18.86 16.61
CA MET A 633 -5.47 -20.12 17.20
C MET A 633 -6.86 -19.98 17.82
N LEU A 634 -7.11 -18.91 18.57
CA LEU A 634 -8.42 -18.64 19.16
C LEU A 634 -9.48 -18.37 18.09
N SER A 635 -9.14 -17.61 17.05
CA SER A 635 -10.05 -17.38 15.92
C SER A 635 -10.48 -18.70 15.29
N LYS A 636 -9.55 -19.62 15.01
CA LYS A 636 -9.85 -20.95 14.47
C LYS A 636 -10.68 -21.83 15.41
N ILE A 637 -10.47 -21.74 16.72
CA ILE A 637 -11.26 -22.49 17.70
C ILE A 637 -12.69 -21.96 17.73
N LEU A 638 -12.86 -20.63 17.75
CA LEU A 638 -14.18 -19.99 17.80
C LEU A 638 -14.96 -20.11 16.49
N SER A 639 -14.27 -20.18 15.35
CA SER A 639 -14.88 -20.42 14.04
C SER A 639 -15.17 -21.90 13.75
N GLY A 640 -14.57 -22.82 14.52
CA GLY A 640 -14.68 -24.26 14.29
C GLY A 640 -13.69 -24.83 13.25
N ASP A 641 -12.71 -24.03 12.81
CA ASP A 641 -11.73 -24.42 11.78
C ASP A 641 -10.52 -25.22 12.32
N LEU A 642 -10.39 -25.38 13.64
CA LEU A 642 -9.33 -26.18 14.26
C LEU A 642 -9.87 -27.50 14.80
N GLU A 643 -9.61 -28.60 14.08
CA GLU A 643 -9.90 -29.96 14.56
C GLU A 643 -8.88 -30.39 15.64
N VAL A 644 -9.36 -30.78 16.83
CA VAL A 644 -8.51 -31.13 17.97
C VAL A 644 -8.43 -32.65 18.13
N THR A 645 -7.25 -33.23 17.87
CA THR A 645 -7.07 -34.70 17.93
C THR A 645 -6.89 -35.20 19.37
N CYS A 646 -7.74 -36.14 19.81
CA CYS A 646 -7.69 -36.77 21.13
C CYS A 646 -6.44 -37.66 21.35
N LYS A 647 -5.73 -37.51 22.48
CA LYS A 647 -4.80 -38.55 22.97
C LYS A 647 -5.57 -39.56 23.81
N SER A 648 -5.92 -40.70 23.22
CA SER A 648 -6.46 -41.84 23.99
C SER A 648 -5.40 -42.37 24.96
N THR A 649 -5.68 -42.28 26.27
CA THR A 649 -4.81 -42.82 27.33
C THR A 649 -5.17 -44.25 27.75
N ARG A 650 -6.01 -44.97 27.00
CA ARG A 650 -6.26 -46.40 27.26
C ARG A 650 -5.49 -47.28 26.29
N LYS A 651 -4.44 -47.95 26.80
CA LYS A 651 -3.86 -49.14 26.14
C LYS A 651 -4.91 -50.24 26.07
N SER A 652 -5.69 -50.27 24.99
CA SER A 652 -6.45 -51.45 24.55
C SER A 652 -5.74 -52.06 23.35
N PRO A 653 -5.47 -53.38 23.32
CA PRO A 653 -4.79 -54.03 22.21
C PRO A 653 -5.80 -54.33 21.09
N ARG A 654 -6.22 -53.31 20.35
CA ARG A 654 -6.84 -53.42 19.02
C ARG A 654 -6.74 -52.06 18.33
N ARG A 655 -5.82 -51.96 17.35
CA ARG A 655 -5.72 -50.84 16.40
C ARG A 655 -6.93 -50.87 15.47
N THR A 656 -7.56 -49.71 15.25
CA THR A 656 -7.90 -49.07 13.95
C THR A 656 -9.07 -48.09 14.11
N GLN A 657 -8.88 -46.96 14.79
CA GLN A 657 -9.58 -45.70 14.52
C GLN A 657 -8.97 -44.62 15.41
N GLU A 658 -8.44 -43.55 14.82
CA GLU A 658 -8.23 -42.31 15.55
C GLU A 658 -9.63 -41.71 15.75
N ASP A 659 -10.15 -41.83 16.97
CA ASP A 659 -11.46 -41.28 17.31
C ASP A 659 -11.39 -39.75 17.32
N ARG A 660 -12.26 -39.14 16.49
CA ARG A 660 -12.43 -37.69 16.37
C ARG A 660 -13.12 -37.15 17.62
N CYS A 661 -12.63 -36.05 18.16
CA CYS A 661 -13.24 -35.34 19.27
C CYS A 661 -13.35 -33.86 18.88
N TYR A 662 -14.54 -33.45 18.45
CA TYR A 662 -14.91 -32.12 17.96
C TYR A 662 -14.26 -31.64 16.66
#